data_AF-A0ABD4ZAZ6-F1
#
_entry.id   AF-A0ABD4ZAZ6-F1
#
_cell.length_a   1.000
_cell.length_b   1.000
_cell.length_c   1.000
_cell.angle_alpha   90.00
_cell.angle_beta   90.00
_cell.angle_gamma   90.00
#
_symmetry.space_group_name_H-M   'P 1'
#
loop_
_entity.id
_entity.type
_entity.pdbx_description
1 polymer ?
#
loop_
_entity_poly.entity_id
_entity_poly.type
_entity_poly.pdbx_seq_one_letter_code
_entity_poly.pdbx_strand_id
1 'polypeptide(L)'
;MQSNLSQQKENTTTVKEKTVQIQVEQSSYDVVIIGAGAAGLSSALGLVKSEEYKTLRSQGKQPKILVICKLQALRSHTGSAEGGIAASLGNIEKDCWQWHYYDTVHGGDWLSDQDAAKMLAKEARDTVIELEHFGVAFSRTEDGHINQRFFGGHTADFGQQPIRRAAYAADRIGHQILYSLWQKCIEENIKIEEDIYVTDLAINHKSNSVEGIIALNEKSGKVEKICARNVLIATGGAGRLFSTTSNSWDLTGDGMSLALNAGLQLEDIEFIQFHPTGLAHTGILLSEAARGEGGVLRNCKNEAFMKNYDDTHADLAPRDVVSRSIVSEIDALRGVEDTTSSIDRKDCVWLDMTRIEKQHMLSALPQVVETIEKYAHLDPSKDLIPIRPTAHYTMGGIPISLNGQVYKLVNNKKQRIIGLYAAGECACSGVHGANRLGGNSLLDACLFGKLSGKSIAKELKEQSQEKSQEKHEEHIVDTSKNVYDSTPNTFENLDKLSENRVQEIIGLIQNTSTSSNTTNPYNLLEKLENIMENAAAVRCSENTLKDALQKIDTIIIPQAKILILHSQNLVFNQELIAIWELQNMITLAKSVLQASLARHESRGAFTRLDYPKRNNNQNPQHSIVDSSGEVQNIPVIIVDFDPNKPINHQNKDEINKIMTKID
;
A
#
# COMPACT_ATOMS: atom_id res chain seq x y z
N MET A 1 58.85 -57.65 -37.96
CA MET A 1 58.75 -56.49 -38.86
C MET A 1 57.44 -55.78 -38.56
N GLN A 2 57.57 -54.48 -38.31
CA GLN A 2 56.59 -53.45 -37.92
C GLN A 2 55.09 -53.75 -37.99
N SER A 3 54.38 -53.52 -36.88
CA SER A 3 53.50 -52.36 -36.69
C SER A 3 52.66 -52.53 -35.42
N ASN A 4 52.61 -51.51 -34.56
CA ASN A 4 51.37 -50.94 -34.02
C ASN A 4 51.66 -49.88 -32.94
N LEU A 5 51.45 -48.63 -33.34
CA LEU A 5 51.12 -47.54 -32.43
C LEU A 5 49.80 -47.84 -31.74
N SER A 6 49.69 -47.52 -30.45
CA SER A 6 48.40 -47.26 -29.80
C SER A 6 48.53 -45.96 -29.00
N GLN A 7 47.91 -44.91 -29.55
CA GLN A 7 47.71 -43.60 -28.95
C GLN A 7 46.52 -43.62 -27.98
N GLN A 8 46.64 -42.76 -26.97
CA GLN A 8 45.68 -42.51 -25.90
C GLN A 8 44.32 -42.05 -26.43
N LYS A 9 43.25 -42.54 -25.78
CA LYS A 9 41.88 -42.06 -25.93
C LYS A 9 41.70 -40.78 -25.12
N GLU A 10 41.50 -39.65 -25.80
CA GLU A 10 40.76 -38.51 -25.26
C GLU A 10 39.31 -38.63 -25.71
N ASN A 11 38.41 -39.04 -24.81
CA ASN A 11 36.98 -38.91 -25.02
C ASN A 11 36.57 -37.48 -24.62
N THR A 12 36.53 -36.59 -25.61
CA THR A 12 35.86 -35.30 -25.50
C THR A 12 34.36 -35.56 -25.37
N THR A 13 33.85 -35.53 -24.13
CA THR A 13 32.41 -35.58 -23.86
C THR A 13 31.87 -34.18 -24.14
N THR A 14 31.27 -34.00 -25.31
CA THR A 14 30.51 -32.80 -25.66
C THR A 14 29.27 -32.75 -24.78
N VAL A 15 29.31 -31.94 -23.73
CA VAL A 15 28.12 -31.59 -22.95
C VAL A 15 27.21 -30.79 -23.88
N LYS A 16 26.14 -31.40 -24.36
CA LYS A 16 25.06 -30.67 -25.06
C LYS A 16 24.43 -29.72 -24.03
N GLU A 17 24.72 -28.43 -24.15
CA GLU A 17 23.96 -27.37 -23.47
C GLU A 17 22.49 -27.54 -23.85
N LYS A 18 21.64 -27.92 -22.88
CA LYS A 18 20.19 -27.84 -23.05
C LYS A 18 19.84 -26.36 -23.12
N THR A 19 19.47 -25.86 -24.29
CA THR A 19 18.89 -24.53 -24.44
C THR A 19 17.61 -24.46 -23.60
N VAL A 20 17.60 -23.62 -22.57
CA VAL A 20 16.40 -23.38 -21.75
C VAL A 20 15.39 -22.64 -22.61
N GLN A 21 14.22 -23.23 -22.86
CA GLN A 21 13.12 -22.59 -23.59
C GLN A 21 12.08 -22.09 -22.59
N ILE A 22 11.89 -20.77 -22.52
CA ILE A 22 10.82 -20.15 -21.73
C ILE A 22 9.59 -20.01 -22.62
N GLN A 23 8.46 -20.55 -22.17
CA GLN A 23 7.20 -20.45 -22.90
C GLN A 23 6.54 -19.10 -22.59
N VAL A 24 6.06 -18.44 -23.64
CA VAL A 24 5.29 -17.21 -23.55
C VAL A 24 3.86 -17.49 -24.01
N GLU A 25 2.88 -17.18 -23.18
CA GLU A 25 1.47 -17.23 -23.53
C GLU A 25 0.93 -15.83 -23.72
N GLN A 26 0.03 -15.65 -24.69
CA GLN A 26 -0.59 -14.37 -24.96
C GLN A 26 -2.10 -14.45 -24.72
N SER A 27 -2.63 -13.47 -24.01
CA SER A 27 -4.06 -13.29 -23.79
C SER A 27 -4.47 -11.83 -23.91
N SER A 28 -5.78 -11.56 -24.00
CA SER A 28 -6.30 -10.20 -24.09
C SER A 28 -7.60 -10.05 -23.30
N TYR A 29 -7.66 -8.95 -22.54
CA TYR A 29 -8.78 -8.57 -21.69
C TYR A 29 -9.12 -7.08 -21.92
N ASP A 30 -10.36 -6.70 -21.65
CA ASP A 30 -10.77 -5.30 -21.71
C ASP A 30 -10.32 -4.55 -20.44
N VAL A 31 -10.28 -5.27 -19.31
CA VAL A 31 -9.82 -4.77 -18.00
C VAL A 31 -8.97 -5.81 -17.30
N VAL A 32 -7.81 -5.40 -16.79
CA VAL A 32 -6.97 -6.17 -15.86
C VAL A 32 -6.85 -5.41 -14.54
N ILE A 33 -7.15 -6.08 -13.43
CA ILE A 33 -7.01 -5.57 -12.07
C ILE A 33 -5.90 -6.37 -11.39
N ILE A 34 -4.85 -5.69 -10.91
CA ILE A 34 -3.68 -6.29 -10.28
C ILE A 34 -3.80 -6.10 -8.77
N GLY A 35 -4.04 -7.19 -8.06
CA GLY A 35 -4.28 -7.24 -6.63
C GLY A 35 -5.74 -7.61 -6.31
N ALA A 36 -5.92 -8.53 -5.36
CA ALA A 36 -7.22 -9.04 -4.93
C ALA A 36 -7.52 -8.72 -3.45
N GLY A 37 -6.91 -7.65 -2.91
CA GLY A 37 -7.29 -7.07 -1.62
C GLY A 37 -8.60 -6.26 -1.72
N ALA A 38 -8.95 -5.54 -0.64
CA ALA A 38 -10.18 -4.74 -0.59
C ALA A 38 -10.31 -3.78 -1.79
N ALA A 39 -9.24 -3.09 -2.18
CA ALA A 39 -9.28 -2.13 -3.29
C ALA A 39 -9.52 -2.79 -4.65
N GLY A 40 -8.81 -3.87 -4.96
CA GLY A 40 -8.97 -4.58 -6.23
C GLY A 40 -10.35 -5.21 -6.39
N LEU A 41 -10.84 -5.88 -5.34
CA LEU A 41 -12.18 -6.50 -5.35
C LEU A 41 -13.29 -5.43 -5.38
N SER A 42 -13.15 -4.35 -4.62
CA SER A 42 -14.10 -3.23 -4.66
C SER A 42 -14.10 -2.54 -6.03
N SER A 43 -12.96 -2.47 -6.71
CA SER A 43 -12.88 -1.98 -8.10
C SER A 43 -13.62 -2.88 -9.07
N ALA A 44 -13.43 -4.19 -8.96
CA ALA A 44 -14.12 -5.17 -9.80
C ALA A 44 -15.64 -5.08 -9.61
N LEU A 45 -16.11 -4.98 -8.37
CA LEU A 45 -17.53 -4.80 -8.03
C LEU A 45 -18.07 -3.43 -8.48
N GLY A 46 -17.33 -2.35 -8.24
CA GLY A 46 -17.68 -1.00 -8.66
C GLY A 46 -17.85 -0.88 -10.17
N LEU A 47 -16.99 -1.59 -10.93
CA LEU A 47 -17.10 -1.74 -12.39
C LEU A 47 -18.40 -2.45 -12.77
N VAL A 48 -18.61 -3.70 -12.34
CA VAL A 48 -19.73 -4.52 -12.83
C VAL A 48 -21.11 -4.07 -12.33
N LYS A 49 -21.16 -3.43 -11.15
CA LYS A 49 -22.40 -2.90 -10.57
C LYS A 49 -22.75 -1.48 -11.03
N SER A 50 -21.88 -0.81 -11.78
CA SER A 50 -22.13 0.53 -12.33
C SER A 50 -23.24 0.54 -13.38
N GLU A 51 -23.92 1.69 -13.53
CA GLU A 51 -24.95 1.87 -14.56
C GLU A 51 -24.36 1.87 -15.98
N GLU A 52 -23.14 2.37 -16.14
CA GLU A 52 -22.39 2.34 -17.40
C GLU A 52 -22.12 0.91 -17.85
N TYR A 53 -21.69 0.03 -16.94
CA TYR A 53 -21.46 -1.37 -17.26
C TYR A 53 -22.77 -2.11 -17.55
N LYS A 54 -23.83 -1.89 -16.77
CA LYS A 54 -25.17 -2.44 -17.05
C LYS A 54 -25.68 -2.00 -18.43
N THR A 55 -25.46 -0.74 -18.79
CA THR A 55 -25.80 -0.21 -20.12
C THR A 55 -25.05 -0.96 -21.22
N LEU A 56 -23.74 -1.16 -21.07
CA LEU A 56 -22.94 -1.93 -22.02
C LEU A 56 -23.45 -3.37 -22.19
N ARG A 57 -23.80 -4.02 -21.07
CA ARG A 57 -24.38 -5.37 -21.07
C ARG A 57 -25.73 -5.43 -21.78
N SER A 58 -26.61 -4.44 -21.55
CA SER A 58 -27.90 -4.35 -22.26
C SER A 58 -27.76 -4.13 -23.77
N GLN A 59 -26.63 -3.57 -24.20
CA GLN A 59 -26.28 -3.40 -25.62
C GLN A 59 -25.60 -4.64 -26.22
N GLY A 60 -25.56 -5.76 -25.48
CA GLY A 60 -24.94 -7.01 -25.92
C GLY A 60 -23.40 -7.02 -25.85
N LYS A 61 -22.77 -5.99 -25.28
CA LYS A 61 -21.32 -5.97 -25.07
C LYS A 61 -20.98 -6.74 -23.77
N GLN A 62 -19.91 -7.53 -23.80
CA GLN A 62 -19.45 -8.28 -22.63
C GLN A 62 -17.94 -8.07 -22.42
N PRO A 63 -17.54 -7.01 -21.70
CA PRO A 63 -16.14 -6.77 -21.42
C PRO A 63 -15.52 -7.94 -20.64
N LYS A 64 -14.35 -8.41 -21.08
CA LYS A 64 -13.54 -9.43 -20.40
C LYS A 64 -12.76 -8.77 -19.27
N ILE A 65 -13.07 -9.17 -18.04
CA ILE A 65 -12.44 -8.64 -16.82
C ILE A 65 -11.61 -9.75 -16.20
N LEU A 66 -10.37 -9.43 -15.83
CA LEU A 66 -9.47 -10.33 -15.11
C LEU A 66 -8.96 -9.63 -13.85
N VAL A 67 -9.15 -10.26 -12.70
CA VAL A 67 -8.46 -9.92 -11.45
C VAL A 67 -7.31 -10.89 -11.26
N ILE A 68 -6.13 -10.38 -10.99
CA ILE A 68 -4.89 -11.15 -10.84
C ILE A 68 -4.30 -10.89 -9.46
N CYS A 69 -3.77 -11.91 -8.79
CA CYS A 69 -3.00 -11.72 -7.57
C CYS A 69 -1.83 -12.71 -7.45
N LYS A 70 -0.71 -12.23 -6.89
CA LYS A 70 0.48 -13.08 -6.63
C LYS A 70 0.27 -14.08 -5.50
N LEU A 71 -0.78 -13.90 -4.70
CA LEU A 71 -1.19 -14.81 -3.64
C LEU A 71 -2.56 -15.41 -3.96
N GLN A 72 -2.98 -16.38 -3.15
CA GLN A 72 -4.39 -16.71 -2.98
C GLN A 72 -5.17 -15.46 -2.54
N ALA A 73 -6.31 -15.16 -3.16
CA ALA A 73 -7.01 -13.88 -3.01
C ALA A 73 -7.35 -13.55 -1.55
N LEU A 74 -7.81 -14.57 -0.80
CA LEU A 74 -8.19 -14.46 0.61
C LEU A 74 -6.99 -14.35 1.59
N ARG A 75 -5.75 -14.36 1.08
CA ARG A 75 -4.52 -14.13 1.88
C ARG A 75 -3.98 -12.71 1.76
N SER A 76 -4.63 -11.84 1.00
CA SER A 76 -4.27 -10.43 0.90
C SER A 76 -4.22 -9.76 2.28
N HIS A 77 -3.27 -8.84 2.49
CA HIS A 77 -3.05 -8.20 3.79
C HIS A 77 -4.26 -7.46 4.38
N THR A 78 -5.24 -7.08 3.55
CA THR A 78 -6.57 -6.63 3.99
C THR A 78 -7.15 -7.53 5.09
N GLY A 79 -6.98 -8.85 4.98
CA GLY A 79 -7.51 -9.83 5.93
C GLY A 79 -6.95 -9.69 7.34
N SER A 80 -5.79 -9.06 7.49
CA SER A 80 -5.11 -8.84 8.77
C SER A 80 -5.54 -7.56 9.49
N ALA A 81 -6.44 -6.75 8.91
CA ALA A 81 -6.89 -5.53 9.56
C ALA A 81 -7.86 -5.81 10.72
N GLU A 82 -7.50 -5.36 11.92
CA GLU A 82 -8.20 -5.72 13.16
C GLU A 82 -9.20 -4.65 13.63
N GLY A 83 -8.74 -3.41 13.74
CA GLY A 83 -9.38 -2.40 14.59
C GLY A 83 -10.77 -1.93 14.16
N GLY A 84 -10.99 -1.64 12.87
CA GLY A 84 -12.26 -1.14 12.37
C GLY A 84 -12.16 -0.38 11.04
N ILE A 85 -13.32 -0.01 10.50
CA ILE A 85 -13.48 0.87 9.33
C ILE A 85 -14.24 2.13 9.79
N ALA A 86 -13.70 3.32 9.52
CA ALA A 86 -14.28 4.56 10.02
C ALA A 86 -15.52 4.96 9.22
N ALA A 87 -16.63 5.25 9.89
CA ALA A 87 -17.79 5.90 9.27
C ALA A 87 -18.61 6.65 10.30
N SER A 88 -19.06 7.86 9.95
CA SER A 88 -19.90 8.68 10.81
C SER A 88 -21.37 8.19 10.79
N LEU A 89 -21.61 6.99 11.34
CA LEU A 89 -22.95 6.37 11.36
C LEU A 89 -23.86 6.99 12.43
N GLY A 90 -23.29 7.41 13.55
CA GLY A 90 -24.04 8.01 14.66
C GLY A 90 -24.89 7.01 15.46
N ASN A 91 -24.53 5.72 15.46
CA ASN A 91 -25.33 4.66 16.10
C ASN A 91 -25.13 4.57 17.62
N ILE A 92 -23.98 5.03 18.13
CA ILE A 92 -23.63 4.99 19.57
C ILE A 92 -23.83 6.35 20.22
N GLU A 93 -23.35 7.38 19.56
CA GLU A 93 -23.42 8.77 19.98
C GLU A 93 -23.55 9.67 18.74
N LYS A 94 -23.95 10.93 18.93
CA LYS A 94 -24.08 11.88 17.82
C LYS A 94 -22.74 12.02 17.11
N ASP A 95 -22.75 11.82 15.79
CA ASP A 95 -21.59 12.00 14.92
C ASP A 95 -22.02 12.67 13.61
N CYS A 96 -21.06 13.27 12.90
CA CYS A 96 -21.29 13.80 11.55
C CYS A 96 -20.02 13.73 10.70
N TRP A 97 -20.21 13.62 9.38
CA TRP A 97 -19.11 13.44 8.45
C TRP A 97 -18.17 14.66 8.37
N GLN A 98 -18.63 15.85 8.75
CA GLN A 98 -17.82 17.07 8.80
C GLN A 98 -16.74 16.99 9.90
N TRP A 99 -17.04 16.32 11.02
CA TRP A 99 -16.02 16.05 12.05
C TRP A 99 -15.00 15.03 11.55
N HIS A 100 -15.45 13.96 10.89
CA HIS A 100 -14.55 12.99 10.27
C HIS A 100 -13.68 13.61 9.16
N TYR A 101 -14.23 14.55 8.39
CA TYR A 101 -13.48 15.33 7.41
C TYR A 101 -12.39 16.18 8.07
N TYR A 102 -12.74 16.94 9.12
CA TYR A 102 -11.77 17.71 9.89
C TYR A 102 -10.67 16.82 10.47
N ASP A 103 -11.05 15.73 11.14
CA ASP A 103 -10.11 14.78 11.73
C ASP A 103 -9.14 14.25 10.68
N THR A 104 -9.63 13.91 9.48
CA THR A 104 -8.81 13.39 8.38
C THR A 104 -7.79 14.43 7.90
N VAL A 105 -8.20 15.69 7.73
CA VAL A 105 -7.31 16.79 7.29
C VAL A 105 -6.30 17.17 8.37
N HIS A 106 -6.76 17.33 9.61
CA HIS A 106 -5.93 17.63 10.76
C HIS A 106 -4.95 16.49 11.05
N GLY A 107 -5.43 15.25 11.02
CA GLY A 107 -4.67 14.02 11.24
C GLY A 107 -3.58 13.80 10.20
N GLY A 108 -3.82 14.16 8.93
CA GLY A 108 -2.82 14.18 7.86
C GLY A 108 -1.81 15.33 7.95
N ASP A 109 -1.80 16.07 9.06
CA ASP A 109 -0.96 17.25 9.32
C ASP A 109 -1.00 18.26 8.17
N TRP A 110 -2.22 18.51 7.69
CA TRP A 110 -2.55 19.46 6.63
C TRP A 110 -1.94 19.17 5.26
N LEU A 111 -1.26 18.02 5.11
CA LEU A 111 -0.81 17.51 3.82
C LEU A 111 -1.94 16.75 3.10
N SER A 112 -3.09 16.53 3.74
CA SER A 112 -4.21 15.90 3.07
C SER A 112 -4.83 16.82 2.02
N ASP A 113 -5.02 16.31 0.80
CA ASP A 113 -5.88 16.94 -0.20
C ASP A 113 -7.31 16.98 0.32
N GLN A 114 -7.83 18.20 0.49
CA GLN A 114 -9.07 18.42 1.22
C GLN A 114 -10.31 17.97 0.45
N ASP A 115 -10.28 17.99 -0.88
CA ASP A 115 -11.34 17.41 -1.70
C ASP A 115 -11.38 15.87 -1.58
N ALA A 116 -10.22 15.21 -1.50
CA ALA A 116 -10.13 13.77 -1.23
C ALA A 116 -10.63 13.42 0.17
N ALA A 117 -10.19 14.15 1.20
CA ALA A 117 -10.64 13.95 2.58
C ALA A 117 -12.15 14.22 2.76
N LYS A 118 -12.68 15.23 2.07
CA LYS A 118 -14.10 15.55 2.06
C LYS A 118 -14.92 14.44 1.41
N MET A 119 -14.48 13.93 0.27
CA MET A 119 -15.11 12.80 -0.41
C MET A 119 -15.11 11.55 0.47
N LEU A 120 -13.95 11.21 1.05
CA LEU A 120 -13.81 10.05 1.94
C LEU A 120 -14.79 10.12 3.11
N ALA A 121 -14.83 11.23 3.85
CA ALA A 121 -15.69 11.38 5.01
C ALA A 121 -17.18 11.37 4.65
N LYS A 122 -17.56 12.04 3.56
CA LYS A 122 -18.96 12.14 3.12
C LYS A 122 -19.52 10.80 2.65
N GLU A 123 -18.75 10.03 1.90
CA GLU A 123 -19.14 8.72 1.34
C GLU A 123 -18.92 7.55 2.33
N ALA A 124 -18.34 7.81 3.51
CA ALA A 124 -17.99 6.78 4.49
C ALA A 124 -19.19 5.96 4.94
N ARG A 125 -20.32 6.63 5.24
CA ARG A 125 -21.56 5.99 5.67
C ARG A 125 -22.05 5.01 4.61
N ASP A 126 -22.21 5.47 3.38
CA ASP A 126 -22.79 4.66 2.30
C ASP A 126 -21.87 3.49 1.94
N THR A 127 -20.56 3.68 2.02
CA THR A 127 -19.57 2.61 1.84
C THR A 127 -19.72 1.51 2.90
N VAL A 128 -19.85 1.88 4.18
CA VAL A 128 -20.00 0.90 5.27
C VAL A 128 -21.36 0.18 5.22
N ILE A 129 -22.44 0.90 4.87
CA ILE A 129 -23.76 0.27 4.69
C ILE A 129 -23.76 -0.69 3.49
N GLU A 130 -23.09 -0.35 2.39
CA GLU A 130 -22.95 -1.27 1.26
C GLU A 130 -22.19 -2.54 1.65
N LEU A 131 -21.11 -2.42 2.43
CA LEU A 131 -20.38 -3.57 2.96
C LEU A 131 -21.27 -4.45 3.86
N GLU A 132 -22.12 -3.84 4.69
CA GLU A 132 -23.10 -4.59 5.49
C GLU A 132 -24.08 -5.36 4.60
N HIS A 133 -24.62 -4.72 3.56
CA HIS A 133 -25.48 -5.40 2.56
C HIS A 133 -24.74 -6.45 1.72
N PHE A 134 -23.41 -6.37 1.62
CA PHE A 134 -22.59 -7.43 1.03
C PHE A 134 -22.41 -8.65 1.94
N GLY A 135 -22.77 -8.53 3.21
CA GLY A 135 -22.73 -9.63 4.19
C GLY A 135 -21.64 -9.47 5.26
N VAL A 136 -20.98 -8.31 5.35
CA VAL A 136 -20.00 -8.07 6.43
C VAL A 136 -20.70 -8.15 7.79
N ALA A 137 -20.29 -9.12 8.60
CA ALA A 137 -20.88 -9.37 9.91
C ALA A 137 -20.33 -8.42 10.98
N PHE A 138 -20.73 -7.16 10.91
CA PHE A 138 -20.42 -6.17 11.94
C PHE A 138 -20.97 -6.58 13.31
N SER A 139 -20.21 -6.26 14.35
CA SER A 139 -20.70 -6.31 15.73
C SER A 139 -21.89 -5.37 15.91
N ARG A 140 -22.82 -5.74 16.78
CA ARG A 140 -24.10 -5.04 16.94
C ARG A 140 -24.23 -4.36 18.28
N THR A 141 -25.00 -3.28 18.29
CA THR A 141 -25.58 -2.68 19.50
C THR A 141 -26.75 -3.52 20.01
N GLU A 142 -27.25 -3.23 21.21
CA GLU A 142 -28.41 -3.93 21.78
C GLU A 142 -29.68 -3.82 20.91
N ASP A 143 -29.82 -2.70 20.18
CA ASP A 143 -30.95 -2.43 19.28
C ASP A 143 -30.71 -2.91 17.83
N GLY A 144 -29.59 -3.58 17.55
CA GLY A 144 -29.31 -4.24 16.27
C GLY A 144 -28.60 -3.37 15.21
N HIS A 145 -28.28 -2.11 15.51
CA HIS A 145 -27.45 -1.27 14.65
C HIS A 145 -25.97 -1.73 14.63
N ILE A 146 -25.20 -1.22 13.67
CA ILE A 146 -23.75 -1.45 13.60
C ILE A 146 -23.09 -0.78 14.80
N ASN A 147 -22.31 -1.54 15.57
CA ASN A 147 -21.57 -1.06 16.73
C ASN A 147 -20.29 -0.34 16.30
N GLN A 148 -19.86 0.64 17.10
CA GLN A 148 -18.68 1.47 16.85
C GLN A 148 -17.82 1.60 18.11
N ARG A 149 -16.48 1.65 17.94
CA ARG A 149 -15.51 1.77 19.03
C ARG A 149 -14.61 3.00 18.87
N PHE A 150 -13.92 3.37 19.95
CA PHE A 150 -12.89 4.40 19.91
C PHE A 150 -11.72 3.94 19.05
N PHE A 151 -11.12 4.88 18.34
CA PHE A 151 -9.94 4.64 17.53
C PHE A 151 -9.15 5.94 17.40
N GLY A 152 -7.83 5.85 17.18
CA GLY A 152 -6.91 6.98 17.31
C GLY A 152 -7.20 8.11 16.32
N GLY A 153 -7.25 9.33 16.85
CA GLY A 153 -7.44 10.57 16.09
C GLY A 153 -8.87 10.84 15.61
N HIS A 154 -9.87 10.08 16.07
CA HIS A 154 -11.29 10.36 15.81
C HIS A 154 -11.90 11.18 16.93
N THR A 155 -12.45 12.34 16.59
CA THR A 155 -13.02 13.28 17.55
C THR A 155 -14.38 13.85 17.13
N ALA A 156 -15.12 14.34 18.12
CA ALA A 156 -16.29 15.18 17.98
C ALA A 156 -15.92 16.66 18.08
N ASP A 157 -16.82 17.52 17.60
CA ASP A 157 -16.73 18.98 17.72
C ASP A 157 -15.39 19.58 17.25
N PHE A 158 -14.86 19.07 16.14
CA PHE A 158 -13.61 19.53 15.50
C PHE A 158 -12.38 19.43 16.41
N GLY A 159 -12.03 18.22 16.84
CA GLY A 159 -10.79 17.97 17.60
C GLY A 159 -10.95 17.95 19.11
N GLN A 160 -12.17 18.10 19.65
CA GLN A 160 -12.33 18.40 21.08
C GLN A 160 -12.42 17.17 21.96
N GLN A 161 -13.15 16.13 21.56
CA GLN A 161 -13.40 14.96 22.39
C GLN A 161 -13.31 13.69 21.57
N PRO A 162 -12.64 12.62 22.04
CA PRO A 162 -12.65 11.33 21.36
C PRO A 162 -14.08 10.82 21.10
N ILE A 163 -14.31 10.16 19.97
CA ILE A 163 -15.62 9.62 19.58
C ILE A 163 -15.51 8.19 19.03
N ARG A 164 -16.56 7.38 19.21
CA ARG A 164 -16.66 6.03 18.62
C ARG A 164 -17.11 6.10 17.17
N ARG A 165 -16.14 6.10 16.25
CA ARG A 165 -16.41 6.14 14.79
C ARG A 165 -16.06 4.85 14.04
N ALA A 166 -15.20 4.01 14.60
CA ALA A 166 -14.72 2.80 13.92
C ALA A 166 -15.76 1.67 14.03
N ALA A 167 -16.45 1.36 12.94
CA ALA A 167 -17.29 0.17 12.82
C ALA A 167 -16.41 -1.08 12.77
N TYR A 168 -16.79 -2.13 13.50
CA TYR A 168 -15.91 -3.28 13.73
C TYR A 168 -16.66 -4.62 13.70
N ALA A 169 -15.89 -5.71 13.61
CA ALA A 169 -16.39 -7.08 13.74
C ALA A 169 -15.44 -7.83 14.68
N ALA A 170 -15.73 -7.78 15.99
CA ALA A 170 -14.72 -8.00 17.03
C ALA A 170 -13.42 -7.23 16.68
N ASP A 171 -12.28 -7.88 16.66
CA ASP A 171 -10.98 -7.36 16.22
C ASP A 171 -10.49 -8.01 14.91
N ARG A 172 -11.41 -8.34 13.98
CA ARG A 172 -11.11 -9.02 12.70
C ARG A 172 -11.89 -8.45 11.51
N ILE A 173 -12.09 -7.13 11.47
CA ILE A 173 -12.94 -6.49 10.44
C ILE A 173 -12.43 -6.71 9.02
N GLY A 174 -11.11 -6.70 8.82
CA GLY A 174 -10.46 -6.87 7.52
C GLY A 174 -10.75 -8.23 6.91
N HIS A 175 -10.73 -9.27 7.74
CA HIS A 175 -11.14 -10.63 7.35
C HIS A 175 -12.59 -10.66 6.85
N GLN A 176 -13.53 -10.05 7.59
CA GLN A 176 -14.95 -10.02 7.19
C GLN A 176 -15.16 -9.27 5.87
N ILE A 177 -14.49 -8.13 5.69
CA ILE A 177 -14.57 -7.34 4.45
C ILE A 177 -13.99 -8.12 3.27
N LEU A 178 -12.79 -8.68 3.41
CA LEU A 178 -12.10 -9.40 2.33
C LEU A 178 -12.95 -10.59 1.82
N TYR A 179 -13.48 -11.39 2.74
CA TYR A 179 -14.31 -12.55 2.39
C TYR A 179 -15.62 -12.12 1.72
N SER A 180 -16.30 -11.09 2.23
CA SER A 180 -17.58 -10.64 1.68
C SER A 180 -17.40 -10.07 0.26
N LEU A 181 -16.36 -9.25 0.05
CA LEU A 181 -16.02 -8.73 -1.29
C LEU A 181 -15.68 -9.85 -2.26
N TRP A 182 -14.88 -10.82 -1.85
CA TRP A 182 -14.50 -11.96 -2.70
C TRP A 182 -15.72 -12.82 -3.07
N GLN A 183 -16.61 -13.12 -2.12
CA GLN A 183 -17.86 -13.84 -2.39
C GLN A 183 -18.75 -13.09 -3.38
N LYS A 184 -18.84 -11.76 -3.27
CA LYS A 184 -19.59 -10.93 -4.22
C LYS A 184 -18.96 -10.93 -5.62
N CYS A 185 -17.63 -10.93 -5.73
CA CYS A 185 -16.98 -11.07 -7.03
C CYS A 185 -17.31 -12.42 -7.70
N ILE A 186 -17.39 -13.50 -6.92
CA ILE A 186 -17.80 -14.82 -7.43
C ILE A 186 -19.27 -14.83 -7.87
N GLU A 187 -20.16 -14.22 -7.08
CA GLU A 187 -21.58 -14.06 -7.45
C GLU A 187 -21.75 -13.36 -8.80
N GLU A 188 -20.91 -12.36 -9.08
CA GLU A 188 -20.88 -11.62 -10.34
C GLU A 188 -20.09 -12.32 -11.47
N ASN A 189 -19.63 -13.56 -11.24
CA ASN A 189 -18.81 -14.35 -12.18
C ASN A 189 -17.54 -13.63 -12.67
N ILE A 190 -16.92 -12.83 -11.80
CA ILE A 190 -15.66 -12.16 -12.09
C ILE A 190 -14.53 -13.20 -12.08
N LYS A 191 -13.72 -13.20 -13.14
CA LYS A 191 -12.56 -14.11 -13.24
C LYS A 191 -11.44 -13.62 -12.32
N ILE A 192 -11.04 -14.45 -11.37
CA ILE A 192 -9.89 -14.23 -10.47
C ILE A 192 -8.85 -15.32 -10.75
N GLU A 193 -7.62 -14.92 -11.08
CA GLU A 193 -6.47 -15.82 -11.25
C GLU A 193 -5.44 -15.55 -10.15
N GLU A 194 -5.15 -16.59 -9.37
CA GLU A 194 -4.21 -16.57 -8.25
C GLU A 194 -2.84 -17.12 -8.67
N ASP A 195 -1.80 -16.79 -7.90
CA ASP A 195 -0.40 -17.23 -8.12
C ASP A 195 0.16 -16.74 -9.47
N ILE A 196 -0.12 -15.47 -9.78
CA ILE A 196 0.39 -14.77 -10.96
C ILE A 196 1.16 -13.53 -10.49
N TYR A 197 2.47 -13.52 -10.72
CA TYR A 197 3.36 -12.43 -10.33
C TYR A 197 3.57 -11.45 -11.48
N VAL A 198 3.09 -10.21 -11.36
CA VAL A 198 3.25 -9.19 -12.41
C VAL A 198 4.65 -8.60 -12.38
N THR A 199 5.35 -8.64 -13.50
CA THR A 199 6.74 -8.21 -13.61
C THR A 199 6.92 -6.87 -14.31
N ASP A 200 6.01 -6.52 -15.22
CA ASP A 200 6.13 -5.30 -16.02
C ASP A 200 4.76 -4.68 -16.35
N LEU A 201 4.70 -3.35 -16.37
CA LEU A 201 3.59 -2.55 -16.87
C LEU A 201 3.98 -1.94 -18.22
N ALA A 202 3.22 -2.21 -19.28
CA ALA A 202 3.49 -1.67 -20.60
C ALA A 202 2.72 -0.36 -20.82
N ILE A 203 3.45 0.74 -21.05
CA ILE A 203 2.89 2.05 -21.38
C ILE A 203 3.42 2.49 -22.75
N ASN A 204 2.51 2.89 -23.63
CA ASN A 204 2.87 3.58 -24.85
C ASN A 204 3.18 5.04 -24.54
N HIS A 205 4.44 5.44 -24.59
CA HIS A 205 4.82 6.82 -24.28
C HIS A 205 4.42 7.84 -25.35
N LYS A 206 4.10 7.41 -26.59
CA LYS A 206 3.65 8.31 -27.67
C LYS A 206 2.19 8.68 -27.50
N SER A 207 1.32 7.69 -27.29
CA SER A 207 -0.12 7.90 -27.04
C SER A 207 -0.44 8.16 -25.57
N ASN A 208 0.54 7.99 -24.67
CA ASN A 208 0.40 8.11 -23.22
C ASN A 208 -0.72 7.21 -22.66
N SER A 209 -0.77 5.96 -23.14
CA SER A 209 -1.82 4.97 -22.83
C SER A 209 -1.23 3.64 -22.38
N VAL A 210 -1.95 2.88 -21.57
CA VAL A 210 -1.55 1.51 -21.19
C VAL A 210 -1.75 0.52 -22.34
N GLU A 211 -0.84 -0.44 -22.46
CA GLU A 211 -0.87 -1.52 -23.46
C GLU A 211 -1.17 -2.89 -22.84
N GLY A 212 -0.89 -3.06 -21.54
CA GLY A 212 -1.09 -4.31 -20.82
C GLY A 212 -0.01 -4.56 -19.77
N ILE A 213 0.19 -5.83 -19.44
CA ILE A 213 1.19 -6.28 -18.46
C ILE A 213 1.93 -7.54 -18.91
N ILE A 214 3.11 -7.74 -18.34
CA ILE A 214 3.83 -9.01 -18.35
C ILE A 214 3.76 -9.62 -16.96
N ALA A 215 3.53 -10.93 -16.88
CA ALA A 215 3.49 -11.66 -15.63
C ALA A 215 4.17 -13.04 -15.74
N LEU A 216 4.52 -13.62 -14.59
CA LEU A 216 4.87 -15.02 -14.46
C LEU A 216 3.68 -15.76 -13.84
N ASN A 217 3.19 -16.78 -14.52
CA ASN A 217 2.24 -17.72 -13.94
C ASN A 217 3.00 -18.76 -13.13
N GLU A 218 2.97 -18.66 -11.80
CA GLU A 218 3.78 -19.50 -10.92
C GLU A 218 3.41 -20.97 -11.01
N LYS A 219 2.13 -21.29 -11.27
CA LYS A 219 1.63 -22.67 -11.42
C LYS A 219 2.21 -23.38 -12.63
N SER A 220 2.36 -22.65 -13.73
CA SER A 220 2.81 -23.23 -15.01
C SER A 220 4.28 -22.93 -15.33
N GLY A 221 4.88 -21.95 -14.65
CA GLY A 221 6.23 -21.45 -14.95
C GLY A 221 6.32 -20.68 -16.27
N LYS A 222 5.19 -20.26 -16.85
CA LYS A 222 5.13 -19.57 -18.14
C LYS A 222 5.08 -18.07 -17.95
N VAL A 223 5.69 -17.34 -18.88
CA VAL A 223 5.55 -15.89 -18.99
C VAL A 223 4.24 -15.59 -19.71
N GLU A 224 3.38 -14.77 -19.11
CA GLU A 224 2.12 -14.33 -19.69
C GLU A 224 2.23 -12.89 -20.18
N LYS A 225 1.94 -12.69 -21.46
CA LYS A 225 1.78 -11.40 -22.11
C LYS A 225 0.28 -11.07 -22.19
N ILE A 226 -0.19 -10.16 -21.35
CA ILE A 226 -1.61 -9.86 -21.20
C ILE A 226 -1.90 -8.47 -21.77
N CYS A 227 -2.50 -8.42 -22.97
CA CYS A 227 -2.90 -7.17 -23.61
C CYS A 227 -4.17 -6.62 -22.96
N ALA A 228 -4.13 -5.37 -22.49
CA ALA A 228 -5.29 -4.71 -21.88
C ALA A 228 -5.28 -3.20 -22.14
N ARG A 229 -6.46 -2.64 -22.43
CA ARG A 229 -6.64 -1.19 -22.62
C ARG A 229 -6.97 -0.46 -21.33
N ASN A 230 -7.37 -1.20 -20.29
CA ASN A 230 -7.60 -0.67 -18.96
C ASN A 230 -6.89 -1.56 -17.95
N VAL A 231 -6.02 -0.98 -17.13
CA VAL A 231 -5.27 -1.65 -16.08
C VAL A 231 -5.45 -0.90 -14.77
N LEU A 232 -5.78 -1.61 -13.69
CA LEU A 232 -5.85 -1.06 -12.34
C LEU A 232 -4.81 -1.72 -11.44
N ILE A 233 -4.02 -0.92 -10.72
CA ILE A 233 -3.02 -1.38 -9.76
C ILE A 233 -3.58 -1.23 -8.34
N ALA A 234 -3.66 -2.33 -7.59
CA ALA A 234 -4.16 -2.41 -6.21
C ALA A 234 -3.31 -3.38 -5.38
N THR A 235 -1.99 -3.22 -5.43
CA THR A 235 -1.00 -4.20 -4.94
C THR A 235 -0.64 -4.07 -3.46
N GLY A 236 -1.26 -3.15 -2.72
CA GLY A 236 -0.92 -2.88 -1.32
C GLY A 236 0.35 -2.04 -1.14
N GLY A 237 0.75 -1.83 0.11
CA GLY A 237 1.88 -0.99 0.49
C GLY A 237 3.25 -1.65 0.40
N ALA A 238 4.20 -1.07 1.13
CA ALA A 238 5.62 -1.43 1.06
C ALA A 238 6.30 -1.53 2.44
N GLY A 239 5.58 -1.94 3.49
CA GLY A 239 6.20 -2.03 4.82
C GLY A 239 7.28 -3.11 4.92
N ARG A 240 7.40 -4.05 3.97
CA ARG A 240 8.57 -4.96 3.89
C ARG A 240 9.87 -4.24 3.58
N LEU A 241 9.86 -2.94 3.26
CA LEU A 241 11.08 -2.13 3.24
C LEU A 241 11.78 -2.08 4.60
N PHE A 242 11.08 -2.35 5.70
CA PHE A 242 11.60 -2.26 7.06
C PHE A 242 11.65 -3.65 7.70
N SER A 243 12.71 -3.93 8.46
CA SER A 243 12.85 -5.23 9.12
C SER A 243 11.81 -5.43 10.22
N THR A 244 11.38 -4.34 10.87
CA THR A 244 10.29 -4.36 11.85
C THR A 244 9.00 -3.89 11.19
N THR A 245 8.16 -4.82 10.76
CA THR A 245 6.90 -4.50 10.08
C THR A 245 5.76 -5.40 10.50
N SER A 246 4.57 -4.83 10.52
CA SER A 246 3.30 -5.55 10.74
C SER A 246 2.72 -6.09 9.43
N ASN A 247 3.31 -5.71 8.29
CA ASN A 247 2.86 -6.18 7.00
C ASN A 247 3.27 -7.64 6.76
N SER A 248 2.44 -8.36 6.01
CA SER A 248 2.78 -9.71 5.57
C SER A 248 3.96 -9.69 4.59
N TRP A 249 4.59 -10.85 4.41
CA TRP A 249 5.81 -11.02 3.61
C TRP A 249 5.65 -10.55 2.15
N ASP A 250 4.42 -10.49 1.64
CA ASP A 250 4.08 -10.10 0.27
C ASP A 250 3.97 -8.58 0.01
N LEU A 251 4.05 -7.71 1.03
CA LEU A 251 3.95 -6.24 0.83
C LEU A 251 5.30 -5.60 0.52
N THR A 252 5.81 -5.96 -0.66
CA THR A 252 7.13 -5.60 -1.19
C THR A 252 7.10 -4.35 -2.09
N GLY A 253 5.96 -3.66 -2.17
CA GLY A 253 5.82 -2.42 -2.95
C GLY A 253 5.84 -2.62 -4.47
N ASP A 254 5.48 -3.81 -4.96
CA ASP A 254 5.64 -4.20 -6.37
C ASP A 254 4.97 -3.22 -7.34
N GLY A 255 3.70 -2.85 -7.11
CA GLY A 255 2.97 -1.93 -7.99
C GLY A 255 3.60 -0.54 -8.10
N MET A 256 4.18 -0.05 -7.01
CA MET A 256 4.90 1.24 -7.02
C MET A 256 6.21 1.14 -7.80
N SER A 257 6.95 0.03 -7.67
CA SER A 257 8.12 -0.25 -8.49
C SER A 257 7.75 -0.41 -9.98
N LEU A 258 6.68 -1.13 -10.29
CA LEU A 258 6.16 -1.28 -11.67
C LEU A 258 5.87 0.09 -12.29
N ALA A 259 5.25 1.01 -11.54
CA ALA A 259 4.98 2.36 -12.01
C ALA A 259 6.28 3.13 -12.31
N LEU A 260 7.26 3.12 -11.39
CA LEU A 260 8.57 3.76 -11.59
C LEU A 260 9.33 3.20 -12.80
N ASN A 261 9.35 1.87 -12.94
CA ASN A 261 10.00 1.17 -14.05
C ASN A 261 9.31 1.48 -15.41
N ALA A 262 8.01 1.74 -15.39
CA ALA A 262 7.24 2.20 -16.55
C ALA A 262 7.38 3.72 -16.82
N GLY A 263 8.30 4.41 -16.14
CA GLY A 263 8.56 5.84 -16.34
C GLY A 263 7.48 6.76 -15.74
N LEU A 264 6.76 6.28 -14.73
CA LEU A 264 5.86 7.08 -13.90
C LEU A 264 6.59 7.57 -12.64
N GLN A 265 5.81 8.14 -11.72
CA GLN A 265 6.29 8.80 -10.52
C GLN A 265 5.52 8.29 -9.30
N LEU A 266 6.06 8.53 -8.11
CA LEU A 266 5.40 8.32 -6.84
C LEU A 266 5.23 9.64 -6.12
N GLU A 267 4.11 9.81 -5.42
CA GLU A 267 3.76 10.98 -4.61
C GLU A 267 3.89 10.63 -3.12
N ASP A 268 4.52 11.50 -2.34
CA ASP A 268 4.61 11.42 -0.87
C ASP A 268 5.20 10.11 -0.31
N ILE A 269 6.07 9.45 -1.06
CA ILE A 269 6.56 8.10 -0.74
C ILE A 269 7.44 8.05 0.52
N GLU A 270 7.97 9.18 0.99
CA GLU A 270 8.69 9.31 2.26
C GLU A 270 7.78 9.15 3.50
N PHE A 271 6.46 9.28 3.34
CA PHE A 271 5.51 9.14 4.44
C PHE A 271 5.13 7.68 4.64
N ILE A 272 5.87 7.03 5.55
CA ILE A 272 5.58 5.68 6.07
C ILE A 272 5.08 5.81 7.51
N GLN A 273 3.91 5.25 7.81
CA GLN A 273 3.38 5.23 9.17
C GLN A 273 3.90 4.03 9.94
N PHE A 274 4.35 4.31 11.16
CA PHE A 274 4.75 3.31 12.14
C PHE A 274 3.64 3.16 13.19
N HIS A 275 3.10 1.96 13.32
CA HIS A 275 2.15 1.63 14.36
C HIS A 275 2.86 1.57 15.72
N PRO A 276 2.34 2.18 16.80
CA PRO A 276 3.05 2.25 18.06
C PRO A 276 3.28 0.90 18.74
N THR A 277 2.30 -0.01 18.64
CA THR A 277 2.24 -1.27 19.41
C THR A 277 2.38 -2.50 18.52
N GLY A 278 3.53 -2.69 17.88
CA GLY A 278 3.92 -4.00 17.34
C GLY A 278 4.69 -4.79 18.41
N LEU A 279 4.48 -6.11 18.50
CA LEU A 279 5.29 -6.98 19.36
C LEU A 279 6.78 -6.78 19.06
N ALA A 280 7.59 -6.54 20.08
CA ALA A 280 8.98 -6.12 19.88
C ALA A 280 9.80 -7.10 19.01
N HIS A 281 9.83 -8.38 19.36
CA HIS A 281 10.59 -9.40 18.62
C HIS A 281 10.08 -9.72 17.21
N THR A 282 8.77 -9.58 16.92
CA THR A 282 8.18 -10.05 15.65
C THR A 282 7.58 -8.96 14.76
N GLY A 283 7.26 -7.79 15.30
CA GLY A 283 6.50 -6.76 14.59
C GLY A 283 5.01 -7.10 14.41
N ILE A 284 4.52 -8.24 14.90
CA ILE A 284 3.09 -8.58 14.79
C ILE A 284 2.27 -7.49 15.49
N LEU A 285 1.25 -7.00 14.79
CA LEU A 285 0.39 -5.94 15.26
C LEU A 285 -0.33 -6.35 16.54
N LEU A 286 -0.30 -5.49 17.55
CA LEU A 286 -1.31 -5.49 18.61
C LEU A 286 -2.23 -4.29 18.35
N SER A 287 -3.51 -4.58 18.09
CA SER A 287 -4.52 -3.57 17.74
C SER A 287 -4.44 -2.32 18.60
N GLU A 288 -4.57 -1.15 17.98
CA GLU A 288 -4.76 0.13 18.67
C GLU A 288 -5.97 0.11 19.62
N ALA A 289 -6.94 -0.78 19.37
CA ALA A 289 -8.04 -1.03 20.29
C ALA A 289 -7.55 -1.44 21.69
N ALA A 290 -6.38 -2.07 21.85
CA ALA A 290 -5.82 -2.38 23.16
C ALA A 290 -5.61 -1.14 24.04
N ARG A 291 -5.16 -0.02 23.46
CA ARG A 291 -5.08 1.28 24.14
C ARG A 291 -6.48 1.87 24.36
N GLY A 292 -7.36 1.71 23.37
CA GLY A 292 -8.79 2.09 23.46
C GLY A 292 -9.55 1.44 24.62
N GLU A 293 -9.24 0.19 24.94
CA GLU A 293 -9.81 -0.58 26.04
C GLU A 293 -9.12 -0.33 27.40
N GLY A 294 -8.13 0.58 27.45
CA GLY A 294 -7.47 1.02 28.68
C GLY A 294 -6.02 0.56 28.86
N GLY A 295 -5.38 0.00 27.83
CA GLY A 295 -3.96 -0.32 27.84
C GLY A 295 -3.09 0.94 27.94
N VAL A 296 -2.03 0.89 28.77
CA VAL A 296 -1.16 2.04 29.07
C VAL A 296 0.29 1.76 28.67
N LEU A 297 0.95 2.72 28.04
CA LEU A 297 2.37 2.60 27.68
C LEU A 297 3.27 3.00 28.85
N ARG A 298 4.29 2.17 29.15
CA ARG A 298 5.22 2.39 30.27
C ARG A 298 6.68 2.23 29.88
N ASN A 299 7.53 3.08 30.46
CA ASN A 299 8.99 3.02 30.28
C ASN A 299 9.67 2.13 31.33
N CYS A 300 11.01 2.08 31.34
CA CYS A 300 11.78 1.27 32.30
C CYS A 300 11.64 1.69 33.77
N LYS A 301 11.10 2.88 34.03
CA LYS A 301 10.79 3.38 35.38
C LYS A 301 9.35 3.08 35.79
N ASN A 302 8.60 2.33 34.98
CA ASN A 302 7.17 2.05 35.16
C ASN A 302 6.28 3.31 35.06
N GLU A 303 6.80 4.41 34.51
CA GLU A 303 6.07 5.66 34.33
C GLU A 303 5.14 5.56 33.12
N ALA A 304 3.88 5.98 33.28
CA ALA A 304 2.93 6.14 32.17
C ALA A 304 3.30 7.41 31.37
N PHE A 305 4.29 7.28 30.49
CA PHE A 305 5.05 8.41 29.96
C PHE A 305 4.27 9.26 28.95
N MET A 306 3.23 8.74 28.30
CA MET A 306 2.50 9.46 27.25
C MET A 306 1.90 10.78 27.73
N LYS A 307 1.55 10.90 29.02
CA LYS A 307 1.07 12.15 29.63
C LYS A 307 2.09 13.29 29.61
N ASN A 308 3.38 12.97 29.47
CA ASN A 308 4.43 13.97 29.33
C ASN A 308 4.54 14.52 27.90
N TYR A 309 3.93 13.83 26.92
CA TYR A 309 4.01 14.15 25.50
C TYR A 309 2.68 14.69 24.95
N ASP A 310 1.55 14.14 25.41
CA ASP A 310 0.21 14.63 25.13
C ASP A 310 -0.63 14.47 26.42
N ASP A 311 -0.89 15.60 27.10
CA ASP A 311 -1.60 15.62 28.38
C ASP A 311 -3.10 15.34 28.24
N THR A 312 -3.64 15.55 27.04
CA THR A 312 -5.07 15.54 26.73
C THR A 312 -5.50 14.14 26.31
N HIS A 313 -4.80 13.55 25.36
CA HIS A 313 -5.13 12.25 24.79
C HIS A 313 -4.30 11.11 25.37
N ALA A 314 -3.11 11.40 25.94
CA ALA A 314 -2.18 10.40 26.44
C ALA A 314 -1.98 9.24 25.45
N ASP A 315 -2.26 7.99 25.85
CA ASP A 315 -2.09 6.80 25.01
C ASP A 315 -3.02 6.75 23.80
N LEU A 316 -4.07 7.60 23.73
CA LEU A 316 -4.99 7.72 22.59
C LEU A 316 -4.60 8.84 21.61
N ALA A 317 -3.44 9.48 21.81
CA ALA A 317 -2.89 10.43 20.86
C ALA A 317 -2.70 9.80 19.45
N PRO A 318 -2.61 10.61 18.38
CA PRO A 318 -2.34 10.13 17.03
C PRO A 318 -1.08 9.25 16.95
N ARG A 319 -1.09 8.28 16.02
CA ARG A 319 -0.05 7.24 15.91
C ARG A 319 1.36 7.79 15.78
N ASP A 320 1.54 8.84 14.99
CA ASP A 320 2.83 9.50 14.80
C ASP A 320 3.36 10.12 16.10
N VAL A 321 2.49 10.74 16.90
CA VAL A 321 2.83 11.28 18.23
C VAL A 321 3.31 10.17 19.14
N VAL A 322 2.51 9.10 19.30
CA VAL A 322 2.85 7.98 20.18
C VAL A 322 4.14 7.29 19.74
N SER A 323 4.31 7.01 18.44
CA SER A 323 5.52 6.37 17.90
C SER A 323 6.76 7.23 18.13
N ARG A 324 6.69 8.56 17.92
CA ARG A 324 7.79 9.49 18.23
C ARG A 324 8.11 9.52 19.73
N SER A 325 7.09 9.51 20.58
CA SER A 325 7.25 9.48 22.04
C SER A 325 7.97 8.21 22.51
N ILE A 326 7.61 7.04 21.95
CA ILE A 326 8.31 5.78 22.26
C ILE A 326 9.79 5.87 21.87
N VAL A 327 10.10 6.33 20.66
CA VAL A 327 11.50 6.48 20.22
C VAL A 327 12.25 7.51 21.08
N SER A 328 11.58 8.60 21.51
CA SER A 328 12.17 9.60 22.41
C SER A 328 12.49 9.02 23.79
N GLU A 329 11.65 8.13 24.32
CA GLU A 329 11.95 7.41 25.57
C GLU A 329 13.15 6.49 25.41
N ILE A 330 13.23 5.74 24.30
CA ILE A 330 14.35 4.84 23.98
C ILE A 330 15.66 5.64 23.86
N ASP A 331 15.66 6.73 23.09
CA ASP A 331 16.81 7.61 22.91
C ASP A 331 17.32 8.21 24.21
N ALA A 332 16.40 8.50 25.12
CA ALA A 332 16.72 9.02 26.44
C ALA A 332 17.03 7.92 27.47
N LEU A 333 17.36 6.72 26.99
CA LEU A 333 17.77 5.54 27.77
C LEU A 333 16.70 5.06 28.77
N ARG A 334 15.42 5.31 28.45
CA ARG A 334 14.26 4.84 29.22
C ARG A 334 13.54 3.65 28.58
N GLY A 335 14.11 3.07 27.52
CA GLY A 335 13.64 1.82 26.93
C GLY A 335 13.84 0.61 27.84
N VAL A 336 13.12 -0.47 27.53
CA VAL A 336 13.13 -1.75 28.25
C VAL A 336 13.65 -2.84 27.33
N GLU A 337 14.12 -3.92 27.94
CA GLU A 337 14.53 -5.12 27.22
C GLU A 337 13.30 -5.93 26.82
N ASP A 338 13.31 -6.47 25.60
CA ASP A 338 12.30 -7.43 25.20
C ASP A 338 12.52 -8.75 25.93
N THR A 339 11.72 -9.00 26.96
CA THR A 339 11.78 -10.23 27.78
C THR A 339 11.46 -11.51 27.02
N THR A 340 11.02 -11.40 25.76
CA THR A 340 10.66 -12.52 24.89
C THR A 340 11.72 -12.79 23.80
N SER A 341 12.77 -11.97 23.75
CA SER A 341 13.87 -12.08 22.78
C SER A 341 15.17 -12.48 23.47
N SER A 342 16.07 -13.14 22.72
CA SER A 342 17.45 -13.41 23.17
C SER A 342 18.42 -12.26 22.88
N ILE A 343 17.93 -11.15 22.30
CA ILE A 343 18.74 -10.00 21.93
C ILE A 343 18.73 -9.00 23.10
N ASP A 344 19.88 -8.81 23.75
CA ASP A 344 20.07 -7.81 24.82
C ASP A 344 20.09 -6.40 24.24
N ARG A 345 18.89 -5.82 24.07
CA ARG A 345 18.69 -4.45 23.59
C ARG A 345 17.53 -3.79 24.32
N LYS A 346 17.74 -2.54 24.74
CA LYS A 346 16.72 -1.71 25.42
C LYS A 346 15.98 -0.78 24.46
N ASP A 347 15.42 -1.35 23.40
CA ASP A 347 14.78 -0.62 22.29
C ASP A 347 13.27 -0.87 22.18
N CYS A 348 12.62 -1.29 23.26
CA CYS A 348 11.16 -1.38 23.36
C CYS A 348 10.63 -0.63 24.58
N VAL A 349 9.31 -0.58 24.73
CA VAL A 349 8.60 -0.13 25.94
C VAL A 349 7.54 -1.18 26.32
N TRP A 350 6.89 -1.02 27.48
CA TRP A 350 5.82 -1.92 27.90
C TRP A 350 4.45 -1.40 27.47
N LEU A 351 3.59 -2.31 27.01
CA LEU A 351 2.14 -2.16 27.01
C LEU A 351 1.58 -2.88 28.25
N ASP A 352 0.98 -2.10 29.17
CA ASP A 352 0.34 -2.58 30.38
C ASP A 352 -1.17 -2.74 30.17
N MET A 353 -1.62 -4.00 30.07
CA MET A 353 -3.04 -4.39 29.97
C MET A 353 -3.58 -5.00 31.27
N THR A 354 -2.77 -5.04 32.34
CA THR A 354 -3.07 -5.79 33.58
C THR A 354 -4.28 -5.25 34.35
N ARG A 355 -4.74 -4.03 34.01
CA ARG A 355 -5.92 -3.40 34.60
C ARG A 355 -7.21 -3.70 33.84
N ILE A 356 -7.12 -4.34 32.68
CA ILE A 356 -8.26 -4.75 31.90
C ILE A 356 -8.69 -6.14 32.39
N GLU A 357 -9.98 -6.31 32.66
CA GLU A 357 -10.51 -7.58 33.15
C GLU A 357 -10.37 -8.66 32.05
N LYS A 358 -9.89 -9.87 32.40
CA LYS A 358 -9.53 -10.90 31.41
C LYS A 358 -10.73 -11.32 30.57
N GLN A 359 -11.92 -11.44 31.17
CA GLN A 359 -13.13 -11.80 30.42
C GLN A 359 -13.52 -10.70 29.42
N HIS A 360 -13.37 -9.43 29.80
CA HIS A 360 -13.54 -8.30 28.88
C HIS A 360 -12.56 -8.36 27.71
N MET A 361 -11.26 -8.60 27.96
CA MET A 361 -10.26 -8.75 26.90
C MET A 361 -10.62 -9.87 25.91
N LEU A 362 -11.02 -11.04 26.40
CA LEU A 362 -11.43 -12.17 25.55
C LEU A 362 -12.68 -11.88 24.70
N SER A 363 -13.50 -10.91 25.12
CA SER A 363 -14.67 -10.48 24.35
C SER A 363 -14.34 -9.37 23.35
N ALA A 364 -13.55 -8.37 23.77
CA ALA A 364 -13.32 -7.15 23.00
C ALA A 364 -12.10 -7.24 22.05
N LEU A 365 -11.08 -8.02 22.46
CA LEU A 365 -9.75 -8.13 21.85
C LEU A 365 -9.27 -9.60 21.72
N PRO A 366 -10.10 -10.56 21.28
CA PRO A 366 -9.73 -11.98 21.29
C PRO A 366 -8.46 -12.29 20.47
N GLN A 367 -8.27 -11.66 19.31
CA GLN A 367 -7.09 -11.86 18.46
C GLN A 367 -5.83 -11.25 19.08
N VAL A 368 -5.94 -10.11 19.77
CA VAL A 368 -4.80 -9.53 20.50
C VAL A 368 -4.36 -10.45 21.64
N VAL A 369 -5.30 -10.98 22.43
CA VAL A 369 -4.99 -11.91 23.52
C VAL A 369 -4.34 -13.19 22.98
N GLU A 370 -4.93 -13.81 21.95
CA GLU A 370 -4.35 -15.01 21.31
C GLU A 370 -2.94 -14.72 20.79
N THR A 371 -2.73 -13.56 20.16
CA THR A 371 -1.43 -13.17 19.60
C THR A 371 -0.37 -13.08 20.68
N ILE A 372 -0.68 -12.42 21.80
CA ILE A 372 0.24 -12.27 22.93
C ILE A 372 0.55 -13.65 23.55
N GLU A 373 -0.47 -14.45 23.85
CA GLU A 373 -0.29 -15.78 24.47
C GLU A 373 0.49 -16.74 23.55
N LYS A 374 0.27 -16.68 22.23
CA LYS A 374 0.85 -17.61 21.26
C LYS A 374 2.24 -17.23 20.79
N TYR A 375 2.50 -15.95 20.56
CA TYR A 375 3.77 -15.48 19.96
C TYR A 375 4.71 -14.85 20.99
N ALA A 376 4.20 -14.20 22.04
CA ALA A 376 5.02 -13.66 23.12
C ALA A 376 5.11 -14.62 24.33
N HIS A 377 4.21 -15.62 24.42
CA HIS A 377 4.13 -16.55 25.56
C HIS A 377 3.87 -15.84 26.90
N LEU A 378 3.09 -14.75 26.88
CA LEU A 378 2.72 -13.93 28.03
C LEU A 378 1.21 -13.97 28.29
N ASP A 379 0.77 -13.80 29.55
CA ASP A 379 -0.64 -13.59 29.90
C ASP A 379 -0.90 -12.08 30.04
N PRO A 380 -1.60 -11.42 29.09
CA PRO A 380 -1.78 -9.96 29.13
C PRO A 380 -2.57 -9.46 30.34
N SER A 381 -3.23 -10.35 31.10
CA SER A 381 -3.88 -10.00 32.37
C SER A 381 -2.92 -9.91 33.56
N LYS A 382 -1.66 -10.35 33.41
CA LYS A 382 -0.66 -10.44 34.50
C LYS A 382 0.69 -9.84 34.11
N ASP A 383 1.07 -9.99 32.85
CA ASP A 383 2.40 -9.66 32.35
C ASP A 383 2.37 -8.34 31.55
N LEU A 384 3.50 -7.63 31.57
CA LEU A 384 3.72 -6.46 30.72
C LEU A 384 4.22 -6.92 29.35
N ILE A 385 3.71 -6.32 28.28
CA ILE A 385 3.96 -6.81 26.92
C ILE A 385 5.00 -5.91 26.22
N PRO A 386 6.12 -6.45 25.71
CA PRO A 386 7.16 -5.63 25.10
C PRO A 386 6.73 -5.23 23.68
N ILE A 387 6.68 -3.93 23.43
CA ILE A 387 6.24 -3.36 22.15
C ILE A 387 7.21 -2.32 21.62
N ARG A 388 7.24 -2.16 20.29
CA ARG A 388 7.97 -1.08 19.63
C ARG A 388 7.25 -0.56 18.38
N PRO A 389 7.51 0.69 17.97
CA PRO A 389 7.01 1.22 16.71
C PRO A 389 7.41 0.33 15.54
N THR A 390 6.44 0.04 14.67
CA THR A 390 6.57 -0.98 13.64
C THR A 390 6.00 -0.45 12.33
N ALA A 391 6.72 -0.60 11.20
CA ALA A 391 6.22 -0.16 9.90
C ALA A 391 4.86 -0.82 9.60
N HIS A 392 3.91 -0.03 9.10
CA HIS A 392 2.51 -0.46 9.09
C HIS A 392 1.71 -0.04 7.87
N TYR A 393 1.89 1.20 7.41
CA TYR A 393 1.12 1.71 6.28
C TYR A 393 1.95 2.67 5.43
N THR A 394 1.85 2.55 4.11
CA THR A 394 2.45 3.50 3.15
C THR A 394 1.41 4.56 2.78
N MET A 395 1.63 5.84 3.14
CA MET A 395 0.69 6.92 2.80
C MET A 395 0.88 7.42 1.36
N GLY A 396 2.13 7.51 0.92
CA GLY A 396 2.47 7.81 -0.46
C GLY A 396 2.22 6.64 -1.41
N GLY A 397 2.42 6.87 -2.70
CA GLY A 397 2.21 5.85 -3.71
C GLY A 397 2.02 6.41 -5.11
N ILE A 398 1.36 5.66 -5.98
CA ILE A 398 1.10 6.04 -7.37
C ILE A 398 0.11 7.23 -7.38
N PRO A 399 0.45 8.40 -7.95
CA PRO A 399 -0.40 9.58 -7.99
C PRO A 399 -1.71 9.31 -8.76
N ILE A 400 -2.86 9.58 -8.15
CA ILE A 400 -4.18 9.37 -8.78
C ILE A 400 -5.12 10.57 -8.64
N SER A 401 -6.04 10.71 -9.60
CA SER A 401 -7.22 11.56 -9.43
C SER A 401 -8.21 10.96 -8.43
N LEU A 402 -9.22 11.72 -8.00
CA LEU A 402 -10.33 11.20 -7.16
C LEU A 402 -11.12 10.03 -7.80
N ASN A 403 -11.01 9.87 -9.13
CA ASN A 403 -11.60 8.76 -9.87
C ASN A 403 -10.61 7.61 -10.11
N GLY A 404 -9.46 7.62 -9.43
CA GLY A 404 -8.44 6.57 -9.49
C GLY A 404 -7.55 6.60 -10.72
N GLN A 405 -7.64 7.63 -11.57
CA GLN A 405 -6.89 7.69 -12.81
C GLN A 405 -5.45 8.10 -12.51
N VAL A 406 -4.48 7.30 -12.96
CA VAL A 406 -3.07 7.59 -12.73
C VAL A 406 -2.63 8.80 -13.55
N TYR A 407 -1.85 9.69 -12.94
CA TYR A 407 -1.21 10.80 -13.64
C TYR A 407 0.29 10.85 -13.34
N LYS A 408 1.01 11.53 -14.24
CA LYS A 408 2.38 11.99 -14.00
C LYS A 408 2.44 13.51 -14.13
N LEU A 409 3.44 14.15 -13.56
CA LEU A 409 3.73 15.55 -13.77
C LEU A 409 4.63 15.74 -14.99
N VAL A 410 4.18 16.58 -15.90
CA VAL A 410 5.00 17.08 -17.02
C VAL A 410 4.87 18.58 -17.05
N ASN A 411 5.98 19.31 -16.90
CA ASN A 411 6.00 20.77 -16.83
C ASN A 411 5.02 21.33 -15.78
N ASN A 412 5.04 20.77 -14.56
CA ASN A 412 4.14 21.12 -13.44
C ASN A 412 2.63 20.95 -13.73
N LYS A 413 2.26 20.13 -14.72
CA LYS A 413 0.86 19.81 -15.03
C LYS A 413 0.61 18.33 -14.89
N LYS A 414 -0.51 17.98 -14.25
CA LYS A 414 -0.99 16.59 -14.14
C LYS A 414 -1.40 16.10 -15.54
N GLN A 415 -0.71 15.10 -16.06
CA GLN A 415 -1.01 14.43 -17.32
C GLN A 415 -1.46 13.00 -17.03
N ARG A 416 -2.74 12.71 -17.31
CA ARG A 416 -3.35 11.38 -17.13
C ARG A 416 -2.72 10.35 -18.07
N ILE A 417 -2.44 9.15 -17.57
CA ILE A 417 -2.12 7.98 -18.39
C ILE A 417 -3.44 7.29 -18.77
N ILE A 418 -3.72 7.21 -20.07
CA ILE A 418 -5.00 6.72 -20.59
C ILE A 418 -5.12 5.21 -20.30
N GLY A 419 -6.24 4.82 -19.70
CA GLY A 419 -6.50 3.43 -19.33
C GLY A 419 -5.78 2.94 -18.08
N LEU A 420 -4.94 3.74 -17.42
CA LEU A 420 -4.24 3.32 -16.20
C LEU A 420 -4.90 3.89 -14.95
N TYR A 421 -5.12 3.02 -13.96
CA TYR A 421 -5.75 3.32 -12.69
C TYR A 421 -4.94 2.73 -11.53
N ALA A 422 -5.10 3.31 -10.33
CA ALA A 422 -4.63 2.70 -9.10
C ALA A 422 -5.62 2.96 -7.95
N ALA A 423 -5.61 2.11 -6.92
CA ALA A 423 -6.46 2.25 -5.75
C ALA A 423 -5.88 1.54 -4.51
N GLY A 424 -6.29 1.99 -3.32
CA GLY A 424 -5.81 1.46 -2.05
C GLY A 424 -4.39 1.90 -1.74
N GLU A 425 -3.71 1.18 -0.86
CA GLU A 425 -2.43 1.59 -0.25
C GLU A 425 -1.27 1.80 -1.25
N CYS A 426 -1.32 1.22 -2.45
CA CYS A 426 -0.30 1.49 -3.46
C CYS A 426 -0.50 2.83 -4.18
N ALA A 427 -1.62 3.53 -3.95
CA ALA A 427 -2.01 4.76 -4.62
C ALA A 427 -1.97 5.94 -3.64
N CYS A 428 -1.66 7.13 -4.16
CA CYS A 428 -1.75 8.38 -3.43
C CYS A 428 -2.88 9.23 -4.02
N SER A 429 -4.02 9.25 -3.33
CA SER A 429 -5.13 10.18 -3.60
C SER A 429 -4.98 11.51 -2.85
N GLY A 430 -3.92 11.66 -2.05
CA GLY A 430 -3.73 12.77 -1.13
C GLY A 430 -4.56 12.68 0.15
N VAL A 431 -5.44 11.69 0.33
CA VAL A 431 -6.39 11.69 1.47
C VAL A 431 -5.73 11.59 2.85
N HIS A 432 -4.62 10.85 2.96
CA HIS A 432 -3.97 10.58 4.25
C HIS A 432 -2.90 11.61 4.64
N GLY A 433 -2.47 12.44 3.69
CA GLY A 433 -1.37 13.38 3.89
C GLY A 433 -0.16 12.72 4.56
N ALA A 434 0.39 13.39 5.57
CA ALA A 434 1.60 12.95 6.25
C ALA A 434 1.35 11.90 7.34
N ASN A 435 0.09 11.60 7.68
CA ASN A 435 -0.25 10.65 8.73
C ASN A 435 -1.71 10.18 8.60
N ARG A 436 -1.88 8.89 8.36
CA ARG A 436 -3.21 8.28 8.22
C ARG A 436 -3.91 8.12 9.58
N LEU A 437 -5.19 8.48 9.66
CA LEU A 437 -6.05 8.07 10.78
C LEU A 437 -6.40 6.58 10.77
N GLY A 438 -6.41 5.96 11.95
CA GLY A 438 -6.88 4.61 12.13
C GLY A 438 -8.27 4.39 11.51
N GLY A 439 -8.51 3.25 10.85
CA GLY A 439 -9.81 2.94 10.23
C GLY A 439 -10.09 3.60 8.88
N ASN A 440 -9.33 4.63 8.49
CA ASN A 440 -9.49 5.26 7.17
C ASN A 440 -8.90 4.43 6.01
N SER A 441 -7.94 3.51 6.25
CA SER A 441 -7.31 2.72 5.17
C SER A 441 -8.29 1.73 4.52
N LEU A 442 -9.06 0.99 5.33
CA LEU A 442 -10.10 0.09 4.79
C LEU A 442 -11.18 0.86 4.05
N LEU A 443 -11.55 2.04 4.57
CA LEU A 443 -12.50 2.94 3.93
C LEU A 443 -11.97 3.42 2.58
N ASP A 444 -10.74 3.93 2.53
CA ASP A 444 -10.06 4.35 1.30
C ASP A 444 -10.05 3.21 0.27
N ALA A 445 -9.55 2.03 0.65
CA ALA A 445 -9.47 0.88 -0.23
C ALA A 445 -10.85 0.53 -0.83
N CYS A 446 -11.90 0.47 -0.01
CA CYS A 446 -13.24 0.13 -0.50
C CYS A 446 -13.84 1.24 -1.36
N LEU A 447 -13.78 2.50 -0.92
CA LEU A 447 -14.37 3.65 -1.58
C LEU A 447 -13.64 3.98 -2.88
N PHE A 448 -12.35 4.29 -2.82
CA PHE A 448 -11.59 4.67 -4.01
C PHE A 448 -11.43 3.49 -4.97
N GLY A 449 -11.37 2.24 -4.48
CA GLY A 449 -11.49 1.07 -5.34
C GLY A 449 -12.80 1.09 -6.14
N LYS A 450 -13.95 1.22 -5.47
CA LYS A 450 -15.27 1.31 -6.11
C LYS A 450 -15.34 2.46 -7.14
N LEU A 451 -14.81 3.63 -6.80
CA LEU A 451 -14.78 4.80 -7.69
C LEU A 451 -13.91 4.55 -8.94
N SER A 452 -12.73 3.95 -8.77
CA SER A 452 -11.86 3.54 -9.89
C SER A 452 -12.58 2.55 -10.81
N GLY A 453 -13.27 1.56 -10.25
CA GLY A 453 -14.10 0.62 -11.01
C GLY A 453 -15.18 1.30 -11.84
N LYS A 454 -15.92 2.24 -11.24
CA LYS A 454 -16.92 3.06 -11.95
C LYS A 454 -16.28 3.91 -13.06
N SER A 455 -15.10 4.49 -12.81
CA SER A 455 -14.38 5.26 -13.83
C SER A 455 -13.97 4.39 -15.02
N ILE A 456 -13.53 3.15 -14.77
CA ILE A 456 -13.23 2.19 -15.85
C ILE A 456 -14.50 1.87 -16.64
N ALA A 457 -15.65 1.70 -15.99
CA ALA A 457 -16.93 1.45 -16.66
C ALA A 457 -17.30 2.56 -17.65
N LYS A 458 -17.10 3.82 -17.23
CA LYS A 458 -17.32 5.00 -18.06
C LYS A 458 -16.39 5.03 -19.27
N GLU A 459 -15.10 4.79 -19.04
CA GLU A 459 -14.08 4.73 -20.09
C GLU A 459 -14.39 3.62 -21.11
N LEU A 460 -14.77 2.42 -20.66
CA LEU A 460 -15.21 1.34 -21.55
C LEU A 460 -16.41 1.75 -22.40
N LYS A 461 -17.35 2.51 -21.84
CA LYS A 461 -18.53 2.96 -22.56
C LYS A 461 -18.16 3.95 -23.66
N GLU A 462 -17.32 4.92 -23.35
CA GLU A 462 -16.79 5.93 -24.29
C GLU A 462 -16.00 5.25 -25.44
N GLN A 463 -15.03 4.39 -25.11
CA GLN A 463 -14.25 3.61 -26.09
C GLN A 463 -15.14 2.75 -27.00
N SER A 464 -16.31 2.32 -26.51
CA SER A 464 -17.25 1.52 -27.27
C SER A 464 -18.13 2.36 -28.22
N GLN A 465 -18.32 3.64 -27.93
CA GLN A 465 -19.06 4.59 -28.77
C GLN A 465 -18.19 5.10 -29.92
N GLU A 466 -16.93 5.42 -29.65
CA GLU A 466 -15.94 5.84 -30.66
C GLU A 466 -15.78 4.78 -31.76
N LYS A 467 -15.61 3.50 -31.39
CA LYS A 467 -15.58 2.37 -32.36
C LYS A 467 -16.85 2.23 -33.20
N SER A 468 -18.00 2.70 -32.69
CA SER A 468 -19.26 2.64 -33.42
C SER A 468 -19.40 3.84 -34.38
N GLN A 469 -18.82 4.99 -34.04
CA GLN A 469 -18.75 6.18 -34.89
C GLN A 469 -17.73 6.03 -36.02
N GLU A 470 -16.52 5.51 -35.74
CA GLU A 470 -15.51 5.20 -36.77
C GLU A 470 -16.06 4.26 -37.86
N LYS A 471 -16.83 3.22 -37.46
CA LYS A 471 -17.50 2.31 -38.40
C LYS A 471 -18.63 2.96 -39.20
N HIS A 472 -19.18 4.08 -38.75
CA HIS A 472 -20.20 4.83 -39.48
C HIS A 472 -19.58 5.93 -40.36
N GLU A 473 -18.43 6.47 -39.98
CA GLU A 473 -17.70 7.52 -40.71
C GLU A 473 -16.79 6.98 -41.83
N GLU A 474 -16.50 5.67 -41.88
CA GLU A 474 -15.88 5.02 -43.07
C GLU A 474 -16.71 5.17 -44.36
N HIS A 475 -17.90 5.79 -44.31
CA HIS A 475 -18.70 6.15 -45.48
C HIS A 475 -18.77 7.66 -45.81
N ILE A 476 -18.10 8.55 -45.06
CA ILE A 476 -18.09 9.99 -45.37
C ILE A 476 -16.65 10.52 -45.21
N VAL A 477 -15.99 10.78 -46.35
CA VAL A 477 -14.74 11.53 -46.39
C VAL A 477 -15.04 12.99 -46.05
N ASP A 478 -14.67 13.44 -44.85
CA ASP A 478 -14.35 14.84 -44.63
C ASP A 478 -13.21 15.00 -43.61
N THR A 479 -12.20 15.75 -44.04
CA THR A 479 -10.94 16.03 -43.36
C THR A 479 -11.11 17.21 -42.42
N SER A 480 -11.27 16.99 -41.11
CA SER A 480 -10.61 17.80 -40.06
C SER A 480 -11.06 17.43 -38.64
N LYS A 481 -10.06 17.19 -37.77
CA LYS A 481 -10.09 16.91 -36.31
C LYS A 481 -10.17 15.43 -35.88
N ASN A 482 -9.07 14.71 -36.08
CA ASN A 482 -8.72 13.55 -35.25
C ASN A 482 -7.41 13.82 -34.51
N VAL A 483 -7.44 13.72 -33.17
CA VAL A 483 -6.23 13.74 -32.31
C VAL A 483 -5.78 12.31 -31.94
N TYR A 484 -6.47 11.28 -32.45
CA TYR A 484 -6.13 9.86 -32.26
C TYR A 484 -6.06 9.08 -33.58
N ASP A 485 -5.62 9.71 -34.67
CA ASP A 485 -5.61 9.06 -35.97
C ASP A 485 -4.42 8.11 -36.18
N SER A 486 -4.75 6.85 -36.46
CA SER A 486 -4.04 5.92 -37.34
C SER A 486 -2.57 5.55 -37.04
N THR A 487 -2.25 5.07 -35.84
CA THR A 487 -1.18 4.05 -35.71
C THR A 487 -1.84 2.69 -35.52
N PRO A 488 -1.42 1.62 -36.25
CA PRO A 488 -1.83 0.28 -35.87
C PRO A 488 -1.54 0.11 -34.37
N ASN A 489 -2.48 -0.46 -33.60
CA ASN A 489 -2.26 -0.82 -32.19
C ASN A 489 -1.19 -1.92 -32.13
N THR A 490 0.06 -1.58 -32.44
CA THR A 490 1.19 -2.43 -32.16
C THR A 490 1.45 -2.30 -30.67
N PHE A 491 1.18 -3.38 -29.94
CA PHE A 491 1.59 -3.56 -28.54
C PHE A 491 3.13 -3.73 -28.46
N GLU A 492 3.86 -2.84 -29.15
CA GLU A 492 5.30 -2.88 -29.39
C GLU A 492 6.09 -2.89 -28.08
N ASN A 493 5.65 -2.09 -27.10
CA ASN A 493 6.30 -2.06 -25.80
C ASN A 493 6.04 -3.35 -25.03
N LEU A 494 4.84 -3.91 -25.14
CA LEU A 494 4.50 -5.18 -24.53
C LEU A 494 5.34 -6.34 -25.10
N ASP A 495 5.52 -6.40 -26.42
CA ASP A 495 6.37 -7.40 -27.08
C ASP A 495 7.82 -7.30 -26.60
N LYS A 496 8.38 -6.08 -26.57
CA LYS A 496 9.73 -5.80 -26.08
C LYS A 496 9.91 -6.20 -24.61
N LEU A 497 8.94 -5.87 -23.74
CA LEU A 497 9.00 -6.23 -22.32
C LEU A 497 8.95 -7.75 -22.12
N SER A 498 8.12 -8.45 -22.90
CA SER A 498 8.06 -9.91 -22.88
C SER A 498 9.40 -10.53 -23.27
N GLU A 499 10.05 -10.05 -24.32
CA GLU A 499 11.37 -10.51 -24.75
C GLU A 499 12.42 -10.26 -23.67
N ASN A 500 12.45 -9.04 -23.10
CA ASN A 500 13.37 -8.68 -22.02
C ASN A 500 13.22 -9.61 -20.81
N ARG A 501 11.98 -9.91 -20.40
CA ARG A 501 11.71 -10.78 -19.24
C ARG A 501 12.19 -12.21 -19.48
N VAL A 502 11.97 -12.73 -20.70
CA VAL A 502 12.51 -14.04 -21.10
C VAL A 502 14.03 -14.04 -21.04
N GLN A 503 14.69 -13.00 -21.56
CA GLN A 503 16.16 -12.90 -21.53
C GLN A 503 16.70 -12.76 -20.11
N GLU A 504 16.04 -12.02 -19.22
CA GLU A 504 16.43 -11.91 -17.82
C GLU A 504 16.37 -13.28 -17.13
N ILE A 505 15.27 -14.02 -17.29
CA ILE A 505 15.13 -15.37 -16.70
C ILE A 505 16.22 -16.31 -17.23
N ILE A 506 16.48 -16.29 -18.54
CA ILE A 506 17.57 -17.07 -19.15
C ILE A 506 18.92 -16.65 -18.55
N GLY A 507 19.17 -15.35 -18.40
CA GLY A 507 20.37 -14.80 -17.79
C GLY A 507 20.56 -15.28 -16.35
N LEU A 508 19.51 -15.25 -15.52
CA LEU A 508 19.55 -15.74 -14.14
C LEU A 508 19.85 -17.24 -14.05
N ILE A 509 19.41 -18.03 -15.04
CA ILE A 509 19.69 -19.48 -15.11
C ILE A 509 21.11 -19.76 -15.62
N GLN A 510 21.57 -18.99 -16.61
CA GLN A 510 22.85 -19.24 -17.30
C GLN A 510 24.05 -18.59 -16.65
N ASN A 511 23.85 -17.64 -15.72
CA ASN A 511 24.95 -16.95 -15.06
C ASN A 511 25.77 -17.93 -14.21
N THR A 512 26.88 -18.44 -14.76
CA THR A 512 27.83 -19.31 -14.08
C THR A 512 28.92 -18.46 -13.41
N SER A 513 28.55 -17.67 -12.40
CA SER A 513 29.56 -16.99 -11.60
C SER A 513 30.37 -18.03 -10.81
N THR A 514 31.62 -18.25 -11.20
CA THR A 514 32.58 -19.23 -10.64
C THR A 514 33.12 -18.86 -9.26
N SER A 515 32.65 -17.76 -8.67
CA SER A 515 32.99 -17.37 -7.31
C SER A 515 32.26 -18.26 -6.32
N SER A 516 33.00 -18.87 -5.39
CA SER A 516 32.50 -19.70 -4.28
C SER A 516 31.57 -18.99 -3.27
N ASN A 517 31.12 -17.77 -3.56
CA ASN A 517 30.17 -16.99 -2.77
C ASN A 517 28.89 -16.77 -3.59
N THR A 518 28.00 -17.77 -3.65
CA THR A 518 26.64 -17.54 -4.14
C THR A 518 25.92 -16.64 -3.14
N THR A 519 25.45 -15.48 -3.61
CA THR A 519 24.71 -14.55 -2.73
C THR A 519 23.25 -15.02 -2.65
N ASN A 520 22.69 -15.06 -1.44
CA ASN A 520 21.32 -15.46 -1.19
C ASN A 520 20.40 -14.22 -1.25
N PRO A 521 19.33 -14.21 -2.09
CA PRO A 521 18.42 -13.06 -2.19
C PRO A 521 17.72 -12.72 -0.87
N TYR A 522 17.36 -13.71 -0.05
CA TYR A 522 16.74 -13.51 1.27
C TYR A 522 17.66 -12.79 2.24
N ASN A 523 18.96 -13.11 2.22
CA ASN A 523 19.95 -12.41 3.05
C ASN A 523 20.17 -10.96 2.56
N LEU A 524 19.97 -10.67 1.27
CA LEU A 524 20.03 -9.31 0.74
C LEU A 524 18.78 -8.50 1.08
N LEU A 525 17.61 -9.12 1.03
CA LEU A 525 16.36 -8.54 1.51
C LEU A 525 16.51 -8.11 2.97
N GLU A 526 16.93 -9.01 3.84
CA GLU A 526 17.15 -8.70 5.27
C GLU A 526 18.18 -7.57 5.47
N LYS A 527 19.26 -7.54 4.67
CA LYS A 527 20.24 -6.43 4.72
C LYS A 527 19.63 -5.09 4.29
N LEU A 528 18.84 -5.08 3.22
CA LEU A 528 18.15 -3.88 2.74
C LEU A 528 17.15 -3.38 3.78
N GLU A 529 16.37 -4.29 4.35
CA GLU A 529 15.41 -4.04 5.43
C GLU A 529 16.07 -3.37 6.64
N ASN A 530 17.22 -3.91 7.08
CA ASN A 530 17.98 -3.33 8.17
C ASN A 530 18.63 -1.99 7.82
N ILE A 531 19.04 -1.78 6.56
CA ILE A 531 19.52 -0.46 6.12
C ILE A 531 18.39 0.57 6.25
N MET A 532 17.20 0.26 5.75
CA MET A 532 16.04 1.15 5.79
C MET A 532 15.54 1.41 7.22
N GLU A 533 15.48 0.36 8.07
CA GLU A 533 15.14 0.48 9.49
C GLU A 533 16.04 1.50 10.20
N ASN A 534 17.35 1.37 10.04
CA ASN A 534 18.31 2.28 10.67
C ASN A 534 18.31 3.68 10.05
N ALA A 535 17.90 3.80 8.78
CA ALA A 535 17.94 5.06 8.06
C ALA A 535 16.73 5.95 8.33
N ALA A 536 15.54 5.34 8.38
CA ALA A 536 14.26 6.03 8.21
C ALA A 536 13.11 5.53 9.10
N ALA A 537 13.32 4.56 10.01
CA ALA A 537 12.25 4.14 10.91
C ALA A 537 11.93 5.22 11.97
N VAL A 538 10.72 5.79 11.89
CA VAL A 538 10.17 6.87 12.76
C VAL A 538 10.89 8.22 12.67
N ARG A 539 12.22 8.22 12.56
CA ARG A 539 13.08 9.40 12.49
C ARG A 539 14.26 9.16 11.54
N CYS A 540 14.75 10.23 10.94
CA CYS A 540 15.90 10.22 10.05
C CYS A 540 16.71 11.53 10.16
N SER A 541 17.87 11.57 9.52
CA SER A 541 18.69 12.77 9.33
C SER A 541 19.37 12.71 7.97
N GLU A 542 19.88 13.84 7.47
CA GLU A 542 20.66 13.85 6.23
C GLU A 542 21.79 12.80 6.22
N ASN A 543 22.47 12.61 7.35
CA ASN A 543 23.55 11.62 7.48
C ASN A 543 23.04 10.19 7.32
N THR A 544 21.97 9.81 8.02
CA THR A 544 21.43 8.44 7.97
C THR A 544 20.87 8.12 6.58
N LEU A 545 20.23 9.09 5.94
CA LEU A 545 19.69 8.95 4.58
C LEU A 545 20.79 8.78 3.53
N LYS A 546 21.84 9.60 3.57
CA LYS A 546 22.98 9.51 2.64
C LYS A 546 23.78 8.23 2.82
N ASP A 547 24.02 7.82 4.07
CA ASP A 547 24.71 6.55 4.37
C ASP A 547 23.92 5.35 3.83
N ALA A 548 22.58 5.36 3.97
CA ALA A 548 21.72 4.31 3.42
C ALA A 548 21.77 4.24 1.89
N LEU A 549 21.64 5.39 1.20
CA LEU A 549 21.79 5.47 -0.26
C LEU A 549 23.15 4.92 -0.72
N GLN A 550 24.23 5.33 -0.04
CA GLN A 550 25.57 4.84 -0.33
C GLN A 550 25.68 3.33 -0.14
N LYS A 551 25.16 2.77 0.96
CA LYS A 551 25.16 1.32 1.21
C LYS A 551 24.35 0.56 0.16
N ILE A 552 23.20 1.08 -0.26
CA ILE A 552 22.40 0.47 -1.33
C ILE A 552 23.20 0.43 -2.63
N ASP A 553 23.82 1.54 -3.02
CA ASP A 553 24.59 1.65 -4.27
C ASP A 553 25.89 0.84 -4.27
N THR A 554 26.57 0.74 -3.13
CA THR A 554 27.90 0.11 -3.03
C THR A 554 27.89 -1.35 -2.55
N ILE A 555 26.82 -1.79 -1.88
CA ILE A 555 26.73 -3.13 -1.29
C ILE A 555 25.57 -3.92 -1.90
N ILE A 556 24.35 -3.38 -1.84
CA ILE A 556 23.13 -4.14 -2.19
C ILE A 556 23.02 -4.33 -3.70
N ILE A 557 23.08 -3.25 -4.48
CA ILE A 557 22.95 -3.31 -5.95
C ILE A 557 24.02 -4.21 -6.60
N PRO A 558 25.33 -4.09 -6.26
CA PRO A 558 26.35 -4.98 -6.83
C PRO A 558 26.10 -6.46 -6.52
N GLN A 559 25.65 -6.78 -5.31
CA GLN A 559 25.31 -8.16 -4.93
C GLN A 559 24.03 -8.66 -5.61
N ALA A 560 23.01 -7.81 -5.76
CA ALA A 560 21.78 -8.15 -6.46
C ALA A 560 22.01 -8.48 -7.94
N LYS A 561 22.94 -7.77 -8.60
CA LYS A 561 23.29 -7.98 -10.02
C LYS A 561 23.97 -9.33 -10.33
N ILE A 562 24.57 -9.96 -9.33
CA ILE A 562 25.26 -11.25 -9.48
C ILE A 562 24.44 -12.43 -8.95
N LEU A 563 23.17 -12.19 -8.58
CA LEU A 563 22.26 -13.26 -8.19
C LEU A 563 22.03 -14.21 -9.37
N ILE A 564 21.83 -15.48 -9.03
CA ILE A 564 21.60 -16.58 -9.97
C ILE A 564 20.44 -17.42 -9.44
N LEU A 565 19.79 -18.19 -10.32
CA LEU A 565 18.85 -19.23 -9.89
C LEU A 565 19.58 -20.55 -9.67
N HIS A 566 19.35 -21.17 -8.51
CA HIS A 566 19.86 -22.52 -8.24
C HIS A 566 19.02 -23.61 -8.93
N SER A 567 17.75 -23.30 -9.20
CA SER A 567 16.82 -24.19 -9.90
C SER A 567 16.41 -23.61 -11.25
N GLN A 568 16.51 -24.43 -12.30
CA GLN A 568 15.98 -24.10 -13.63
C GLN A 568 14.46 -24.31 -13.75
N ASN A 569 13.84 -24.92 -12.74
CA ASN A 569 12.39 -25.07 -12.70
C ASN A 569 11.75 -23.74 -12.32
N LEU A 570 10.86 -23.22 -13.16
CA LEU A 570 10.15 -21.97 -12.93
C LEU A 570 8.81 -22.14 -12.20
N VAL A 571 8.28 -23.36 -12.17
CA VAL A 571 7.04 -23.65 -11.45
C VAL A 571 7.26 -23.43 -9.96
N PHE A 572 6.51 -22.49 -9.37
CA PHE A 572 6.61 -22.06 -7.98
C PHE A 572 8.04 -21.76 -7.51
N ASN A 573 8.85 -21.14 -8.39
CA ASN A 573 10.22 -20.79 -8.05
C ASN A 573 10.27 -19.53 -7.16
N GLN A 574 10.20 -19.73 -5.85
CA GLN A 574 10.23 -18.64 -4.87
C GLN A 574 11.56 -17.88 -4.84
N GLU A 575 12.67 -18.50 -5.27
CA GLU A 575 13.93 -17.78 -5.42
C GLU A 575 13.86 -16.72 -6.52
N LEU A 576 13.21 -17.04 -7.65
CA LEU A 576 12.97 -16.07 -8.72
C LEU A 576 12.09 -14.91 -8.23
N ILE A 577 11.02 -15.22 -7.50
CA ILE A 577 10.15 -14.20 -6.92
C ILE A 577 10.94 -13.31 -5.94
N ALA A 578 11.73 -13.90 -5.04
CA ALA A 578 12.55 -13.15 -4.08
C ALA A 578 13.58 -12.24 -4.77
N ILE A 579 14.17 -12.67 -5.90
CA ILE A 579 15.06 -11.81 -6.71
C ILE A 579 14.31 -10.60 -7.25
N TRP A 580 13.10 -10.79 -7.79
CA TRP A 580 12.31 -9.68 -8.33
C TRP A 580 11.75 -8.76 -7.25
N GLU A 581 11.30 -9.30 -6.12
CA GLU A 581 10.88 -8.51 -4.96
C GLU A 581 12.05 -7.69 -4.41
N LEU A 582 13.26 -8.26 -4.34
CA LEU A 582 14.46 -7.51 -3.98
C LEU A 582 14.74 -6.37 -4.96
N GLN A 583 14.64 -6.60 -6.27
CA GLN A 583 14.79 -5.55 -7.27
C GLN A 583 13.75 -4.43 -7.07
N ASN A 584 12.49 -4.78 -6.82
CA ASN A 584 11.42 -3.83 -6.54
C ASN A 584 11.70 -3.01 -5.29
N MET A 585 12.10 -3.67 -4.21
CA MET A 585 12.41 -3.03 -2.95
C MET A 585 13.64 -2.12 -3.04
N ILE A 586 14.66 -2.47 -3.83
CA ILE A 586 15.81 -1.59 -4.08
C ILE A 586 15.36 -0.30 -4.77
N THR A 587 14.57 -0.40 -5.83
CA THR A 587 14.03 0.76 -6.56
C THR A 587 13.24 1.66 -5.62
N LEU A 588 12.32 1.06 -4.86
CA LEU A 588 11.46 1.81 -3.96
C LEU A 588 12.22 2.42 -2.77
N ALA A 589 13.16 1.69 -2.17
CA ALA A 589 14.03 2.20 -1.10
C ALA A 589 14.76 3.46 -1.53
N LYS A 590 15.32 3.47 -2.76
CA LYS A 590 15.98 4.67 -3.30
C LYS A 590 15.02 5.84 -3.46
N SER A 591 13.81 5.62 -3.97
CA SER A 591 12.80 6.67 -4.10
C SER A 591 12.37 7.23 -2.74
N VAL A 592 12.15 6.37 -1.74
CA VAL A 592 11.85 6.78 -0.35
C VAL A 592 12.98 7.64 0.22
N LEU A 593 14.23 7.20 0.08
CA LEU A 593 15.39 7.92 0.63
C LEU A 593 15.64 9.27 -0.09
N GLN A 594 15.46 9.33 -1.41
CA GLN A 594 15.59 10.56 -2.21
C GLN A 594 14.51 11.58 -1.83
N ALA A 595 13.25 11.16 -1.76
CA ALA A 595 12.13 12.01 -1.32
C ALA A 595 12.33 12.49 0.12
N SER A 596 12.77 11.59 1.01
CA SER A 596 13.10 11.91 2.41
C SER A 596 14.22 12.95 2.49
N LEU A 597 15.27 12.82 1.67
CA LEU A 597 16.41 13.73 1.67
C LEU A 597 16.00 15.13 1.20
N ALA A 598 15.17 15.22 0.15
CA ALA A 598 14.66 16.47 -0.41
C ALA A 598 13.72 17.24 0.54
N ARG A 599 13.05 16.55 1.47
CA ARG A 599 12.13 17.19 2.44
C ARG A 599 12.87 17.75 3.65
N HIS A 600 13.00 19.07 3.71
CA HIS A 600 13.65 19.80 4.81
C HIS A 600 12.66 20.27 5.91
N GLU A 601 11.86 19.34 6.43
CA GLU A 601 10.94 19.58 7.55
C GLU A 601 10.60 18.27 8.28
N SER A 602 9.93 18.39 9.42
CA SER A 602 9.24 17.27 10.09
C SER A 602 7.74 17.51 10.05
N ARG A 603 6.97 16.51 9.61
CA ARG A 603 5.52 16.60 9.40
C ARG A 603 4.88 15.22 9.56
N GLY A 604 3.78 15.13 10.32
CA GLY A 604 3.08 13.86 10.57
C GLY A 604 4.03 12.72 10.96
N ALA A 605 3.95 11.57 10.27
CA ALA A 605 4.78 10.40 10.54
C ALA A 605 6.27 10.57 10.16
N PHE A 606 6.64 11.64 9.46
CA PHE A 606 8.00 11.89 8.99
C PHE A 606 8.75 12.85 9.92
N THR A 607 9.82 12.36 10.54
CA THR A 607 10.63 13.15 11.49
C THR A 607 12.07 13.29 10.99
N ARG A 608 12.51 14.52 10.75
CA ARG A 608 13.91 14.89 10.44
C ARG A 608 14.56 15.49 11.68
N LEU A 609 15.57 14.83 12.24
CA LEU A 609 16.29 15.32 13.42
C LEU A 609 17.05 16.62 13.16
N ASP A 610 17.53 16.80 11.93
CA ASP A 610 18.20 17.98 11.40
C ASP A 610 17.23 19.08 10.92
N TYR A 611 15.96 18.74 10.71
CA TYR A 611 14.87 19.68 10.41
C TYR A 611 13.64 19.40 11.30
N PRO A 612 13.73 19.60 12.63
CA PRO A 612 12.74 19.09 13.60
C PRO A 612 11.41 19.82 13.59
N LYS A 613 11.30 20.94 12.87
CA LYS A 613 10.09 21.76 12.81
C LYS A 613 9.36 21.52 11.49
N ARG A 614 8.04 21.59 11.56
CA ARG A 614 7.17 21.73 10.39
C ARG A 614 7.45 23.05 9.68
N ASN A 615 7.55 23.03 8.36
CA ASN A 615 7.71 24.26 7.58
C ASN A 615 6.33 24.95 7.43
N ASN A 616 6.15 26.04 8.19
CA ASN A 616 4.94 26.86 8.16
C ASN A 616 5.11 28.17 7.36
N ASN A 617 6.26 28.36 6.70
CA ASN A 617 6.52 29.58 5.92
C ASN A 617 5.83 29.56 4.53
N GLN A 618 5.39 28.38 4.10
CA GLN A 618 4.68 28.15 2.86
C GLN A 618 3.56 27.13 3.09
N ASN A 619 2.58 27.12 2.20
CA ASN A 619 1.55 26.08 2.22
C ASN A 619 2.19 24.69 2.03
N PRO A 620 1.60 23.64 2.61
CA PRO A 620 2.10 22.28 2.47
C PRO A 620 2.13 21.85 1.01
N GLN A 621 3.10 20.99 0.69
CA GLN A 621 3.36 20.52 -0.66
C GLN A 621 3.62 19.02 -0.64
N HIS A 622 3.02 18.32 -1.60
CA HIS A 622 3.33 16.93 -1.90
C HIS A 622 4.66 16.85 -2.62
N SER A 623 5.45 15.83 -2.31
CA SER A 623 6.65 15.47 -3.07
C SER A 623 6.26 14.51 -4.19
N ILE A 624 6.85 14.65 -5.37
CA ILE A 624 6.71 13.72 -6.50
C ILE A 624 8.10 13.30 -6.95
N VAL A 625 8.41 12.02 -6.86
CA VAL A 625 9.72 11.44 -7.19
C VAL A 625 9.63 10.49 -8.37
N ASP A 626 10.59 10.58 -9.29
CA ASP A 626 10.73 9.64 -10.40
C ASP A 626 11.82 8.57 -10.15
N SER A 627 12.02 7.68 -11.12
CA SER A 627 13.01 6.60 -11.01
C SER A 627 14.47 7.09 -11.05
N SER A 628 14.73 8.34 -11.46
CA SER A 628 16.05 8.96 -11.38
C SER A 628 16.37 9.51 -9.98
N GLY A 629 15.34 9.68 -9.14
CA GLY A 629 15.43 10.31 -7.83
C GLY A 629 15.23 11.82 -7.88
N GLU A 630 14.83 12.39 -9.02
CA GLU A 630 14.45 13.80 -9.09
C GLU A 630 13.13 14.01 -8.35
N VAL A 631 13.11 15.02 -7.45
CA VAL A 631 11.94 15.35 -6.64
C VAL A 631 11.39 16.71 -7.06
N GLN A 632 10.10 16.75 -7.40
CA GLN A 632 9.33 17.95 -7.66
C GLN A 632 8.27 18.13 -6.57
N ASN A 633 7.84 19.36 -6.32
CA ASN A 633 6.81 19.64 -5.31
C ASN A 633 5.55 20.22 -5.97
N ILE A 634 4.39 19.75 -5.55
CA ILE A 634 3.09 20.32 -5.93
C ILE A 634 2.32 20.81 -4.71
N PRO A 635 1.58 21.93 -4.80
CA PRO A 635 0.75 22.40 -3.70
C PRO A 635 -0.37 21.41 -3.36
N VAL A 636 -0.65 21.28 -2.07
CA VAL A 636 -1.86 20.60 -1.56
C VAL A 636 -3.12 21.34 -2.00
N ILE A 637 -4.19 20.59 -2.27
CA ILE A 637 -5.52 21.11 -2.54
C ILE A 637 -6.19 21.52 -1.23
N ILE A 638 -6.25 22.84 -0.99
CA ILE A 638 -6.92 23.44 0.18
C ILE A 638 -8.31 23.93 -0.25
N VAL A 639 -9.37 23.51 0.46
CA VAL A 639 -10.77 23.81 0.09
C VAL A 639 -11.52 24.58 1.18
N ASP A 640 -11.51 24.04 2.41
CA ASP A 640 -12.36 24.53 3.50
C ASP A 640 -11.57 24.91 4.76
N PHE A 641 -10.49 24.22 5.08
CA PHE A 641 -9.71 24.46 6.30
C PHE A 641 -8.36 25.12 5.98
N ASP A 642 -8.07 26.30 6.53
CA ASP A 642 -6.78 26.98 6.33
C ASP A 642 -5.69 26.35 7.22
N PRO A 643 -4.63 25.73 6.66
CA PRO A 643 -3.53 25.15 7.44
C PRO A 643 -2.81 26.14 8.36
N ASN A 644 -2.87 27.44 8.03
CA ASN A 644 -2.22 28.50 8.79
C ASN A 644 -3.13 29.10 9.88
N LYS A 645 -4.43 28.79 9.83
CA LYS A 645 -5.43 29.21 10.81
C LYS A 645 -6.30 28.00 11.18
N PRO A 646 -5.70 26.97 11.81
CA PRO A 646 -6.43 25.78 12.18
C PRO A 646 -7.55 26.16 13.15
N ILE A 647 -8.75 25.67 12.84
CA ILE A 647 -9.94 25.92 13.64
C ILE A 647 -9.76 25.27 15.02
N ASN A 648 -10.22 25.98 16.05
CA ASN A 648 -10.30 25.47 17.42
C ASN A 648 -11.58 25.97 18.11
N HIS A 649 -11.78 25.54 19.37
CA HIS A 649 -12.95 25.87 20.20
C HIS A 649 -13.20 27.37 20.42
N GLN A 650 -12.21 28.23 20.19
CA GLN A 650 -12.31 29.69 20.33
C GLN A 650 -12.91 30.34 19.06
N ASN A 651 -12.93 29.64 17.92
CA ASN A 651 -13.38 30.15 16.63
C ASN A 651 -14.77 29.60 16.23
N LYS A 652 -15.75 29.62 17.16
CA LYS A 652 -17.11 29.08 16.91
C LYS A 652 -17.81 29.67 15.68
N ASP A 653 -17.60 30.96 15.41
CA ASP A 653 -18.19 31.61 14.24
C ASP A 653 -17.61 31.09 12.92
N GLU A 654 -16.32 30.70 12.92
CA GLU A 654 -15.64 30.12 11.77
C GLU A 654 -16.12 28.68 11.54
N ILE A 655 -16.25 27.89 12.61
CA ILE A 655 -16.89 26.57 12.59
C ILE A 655 -18.28 26.64 11.96
N ASN A 656 -19.13 27.56 12.45
CA ASN A 656 -20.50 27.69 11.97
C ASN A 656 -20.55 28.10 10.48
N LYS A 657 -19.67 29.00 10.05
CA LYS A 657 -19.55 29.38 8.62
C LYS A 657 -19.14 28.20 7.76
N ILE A 658 -18.19 27.40 8.22
CA ILE A 658 -17.69 26.24 7.48
C ILE A 658 -18.73 25.13 7.43
N MET A 659 -19.42 24.84 8.53
CA MET A 659 -20.56 23.92 8.55
C MET A 659 -21.62 24.33 7.54
N THR A 660 -22.03 25.61 7.54
CA THR A 660 -23.03 26.14 6.59
C THR A 660 -22.57 26.07 5.13
N LYS A 661 -21.26 26.17 4.87
CA LYS A 661 -20.68 26.08 3.52
C LYS A 661 -20.59 24.64 3.01
N ILE A 662 -20.37 23.69 3.93
CA ILE A 662 -20.08 22.29 3.62
C ILE A 662 -21.35 21.43 3.57
N ASP A 663 -22.37 21.77 4.37
CA ASP A 663 -23.73 21.23 4.29
C ASP A 663 -24.35 21.45 2.89
#